data_AF-A0A1Y6FEC3-F1
#
_entry.id   AF-A0A1Y6FEC3-F1
#
_cell.length_a   1.000
_cell.length_b   1.000
_cell.length_c   1.000
_cell.angle_alpha   90.00
_cell.angle_beta   90.00
_cell.angle_gamma   90.00
#
_symmetry.space_group_name_H-M   'P 1'
#
loop_
_entity.id
_entity.type
_entity.pdbx_description
1 polymer ?
#
loop_
_entity_poly.entity_id
_entity_poly.type
_entity_poly.pdbx_seq_one_letter_code
_entity_poly.pdbx_strand_id
1 'polypeptide(L)'
;MGIVPESTLEYVTSMQSSINRRRAARAAALFTSATVALIGLGALPASAAPGDVSIDVYTINDFHGHLEQNLSSGEAGAASIATAVASFRAANPNTTLVSAGDNISGSPFISQALNDEPTIDVLNQIGVSVTSLGNHEFDHGRSDVDGRISDSSNFPYISANLFDTATGEHAYAPYNVQTFDGVKVGFIGAVTEDLPTLVNPDGINTVKVAGIVESVNAAAAELKDGIDDGENGEADVLVLLLHEGAASATANLTDTSTVFGKIVTGTAPSVDAIASAHTHNLYAQNVTVGSKTLPVLQTASYGTNLGHFNFQVNPTSKAISSSKAETIPLVVKAVASYAQDPTVAAIVADAKQRSSVIGLQPVGSISADFKRAVQTDGKENRGGESTLGNIVADGQLWATRDLGTQLAFMNPGGLRADIAVAPDGVVTYEESATVQPFANSLFTQTLTGAQVKTVLEQQWQPGQSRPFLKLGINKALSYTYDPSAATGSHVTEIRYNGAVVSDTDSFQVVTNSFLAGGGDNFKELALGAAKTDTGRVDLDAFKQYIGANSPLTPDYGSRSIGVTLTSPATTPGTPIDLGTVAPETTFSFALSSLVLSGAPVQDSTVSVQFDGVEIATAPINPAIVDTFDEQGTATVEVTVPKLTRNGDHVVSFVLPTTGKSVSLPVTTTGEIPFVAPDAPAAPTLAADGFSAVTASWAPPAVDGGTPVTGYEVTLYADGTKADSASVDAATTSVGFAGLKTDTDYTATVKAINAVGSSAESQASNVITTPLPKPTTEPALPSAESLPATETDAFSLSTGSATNGQAVTVSGLTPGDWYYVSIFSDPVRLGWFQADESGSFSVTISNVPTGTHRLVIQDRDGTVIGYRTIVVAADGTVSVVDPAGSAGASPTGLAATGMDATLPLLGAGLLLAAGALLTLRRRRAARSTS
;
A
#
# COMPACT_ATOMS: atom_id res chain seq x y z
N MET A 1 -32.48 -3.71 -53.63
CA MET A 1 -31.83 -3.30 -54.89
C MET A 1 -30.52 -2.61 -54.51
N GLY A 2 -29.36 -3.21 -54.84
CA GLY A 2 -28.02 -2.63 -54.65
C GLY A 2 -27.41 -2.73 -53.24
N ILE A 3 -26.26 -3.41 -53.10
CA ILE A 3 -25.64 -3.92 -51.86
C ILE A 3 -24.30 -3.21 -51.56
N VAL A 4 -23.96 -3.19 -50.27
CA VAL A 4 -22.80 -2.65 -49.52
C VAL A 4 -21.45 -3.35 -49.84
N PRO A 5 -20.26 -2.74 -49.61
CA PRO A 5 -18.97 -3.44 -49.61
C PRO A 5 -18.32 -3.60 -48.21
N GLU A 6 -17.56 -4.69 -48.04
CA GLU A 6 -16.82 -5.11 -46.83
C GLU A 6 -15.37 -5.55 -47.19
N SER A 7 -14.42 -5.27 -46.27
CA SER A 7 -13.13 -5.90 -45.86
C SER A 7 -12.47 -7.06 -46.68
N THR A 8 -11.15 -7.38 -46.68
CA THR A 8 -10.00 -7.27 -45.74
C THR A 8 -8.69 -7.86 -46.36
N LEU A 9 -7.53 -7.62 -45.71
CA LEU A 9 -6.28 -8.43 -45.57
C LEU A 9 -5.20 -8.52 -46.68
N GLU A 10 -3.92 -8.27 -46.32
CA GLU A 10 -2.76 -9.13 -46.69
C GLU A 10 -1.46 -8.80 -45.90
N TYR A 11 -0.74 -9.85 -45.46
CA TYR A 11 0.58 -9.89 -44.81
C TYR A 11 1.30 -11.17 -45.30
N VAL A 12 2.64 -11.23 -45.19
CA VAL A 12 3.54 -12.44 -45.16
C VAL A 12 4.49 -12.70 -46.37
N THR A 13 5.76 -12.36 -46.12
CA THR A 13 7.07 -13.05 -46.40
C THR A 13 7.82 -13.13 -47.75
N SER A 14 9.13 -12.84 -47.59
CA SER A 14 10.32 -13.64 -47.99
C SER A 14 10.85 -13.55 -49.42
N MET A 15 12.11 -13.09 -49.56
CA MET A 15 13.07 -13.75 -50.45
C MET A 15 14.53 -13.54 -50.01
N GLN A 16 15.19 -14.64 -49.63
CA GLN A 16 16.64 -14.82 -49.55
C GLN A 16 17.17 -15.55 -50.80
N SER A 17 18.47 -15.34 -51.07
CA SER A 17 19.38 -16.11 -51.95
C SER A 17 19.40 -15.74 -53.45
N SER A 18 20.44 -15.04 -53.91
CA SER A 18 21.69 -15.57 -54.52
C SER A 18 21.61 -15.42 -56.07
N ILE A 19 22.60 -15.08 -56.91
CA ILE A 19 24.06 -15.23 -56.88
C ILE A 19 24.67 -14.41 -58.07
N ASN A 20 25.79 -13.74 -57.83
CA ASN A 20 26.94 -13.43 -58.70
C ASN A 20 26.90 -12.60 -60.01
N ARG A 21 28.00 -11.83 -60.12
CA ARG A 21 28.71 -11.23 -61.30
C ARG A 21 28.22 -9.83 -61.67
N ARG A 22 29.05 -8.77 -61.64
CA ARG A 22 30.40 -8.63 -62.20
C ARG A 22 31.21 -7.53 -61.49
N ARG A 23 32.51 -7.77 -61.35
CA ARG A 23 33.54 -6.79 -60.95
C ARG A 23 33.88 -5.84 -62.11
N ALA A 24 34.28 -4.63 -61.70
CA ALA A 24 35.35 -3.78 -62.25
C ALA A 24 35.05 -2.80 -63.42
N ALA A 25 35.03 -1.50 -63.08
CA ALA A 25 35.84 -0.42 -63.67
C ALA A 25 35.79 0.79 -62.71
N ARG A 26 36.84 1.05 -61.92
CA ARG A 26 37.82 2.15 -62.07
C ARG A 26 37.16 3.55 -62.05
N ALA A 27 37.18 4.25 -60.91
CA ALA A 27 38.29 5.04 -60.36
C ALA A 27 38.49 6.40 -61.07
N ALA A 28 38.19 7.49 -60.37
CA ALA A 28 39.05 8.68 -60.22
C ALA A 28 38.35 9.80 -59.43
N ALA A 29 39.07 10.32 -58.42
CA ALA A 29 39.05 11.70 -57.92
C ALA A 29 37.79 12.20 -57.19
N LEU A 30 37.84 12.94 -56.07
CA LEU A 30 38.94 13.59 -55.36
C LEU A 30 38.46 13.89 -53.93
N PHE A 31 39.41 13.98 -52.99
CA PHE A 31 39.24 14.66 -51.71
C PHE A 31 38.62 16.05 -51.91
N THR A 32 37.52 16.33 -51.22
CA THR A 32 37.12 17.68 -50.85
C THR A 32 36.65 17.66 -49.41
N SER A 33 37.59 18.01 -48.53
CA SER A 33 37.35 18.66 -47.26
C SER A 33 36.36 19.82 -47.44
N ALA A 34 35.31 19.88 -46.63
CA ALA A 34 34.55 21.11 -46.35
C ALA A 34 33.65 20.90 -45.13
N THR A 35 34.23 21.13 -43.95
CA THR A 35 33.79 22.10 -42.93
C THR A 35 32.29 22.42 -42.80
N VAL A 36 31.80 22.32 -41.55
CA VAL A 36 30.74 23.11 -40.85
C VAL A 36 30.04 22.12 -39.88
N ALA A 37 30.01 22.26 -38.55
CA ALA A 37 30.13 23.46 -37.71
C ALA A 37 30.92 23.19 -36.41
N LEU A 38 31.99 23.98 -36.20
CA LEU A 38 32.44 24.34 -34.87
C LEU A 38 31.34 25.20 -34.23
N ILE A 39 30.62 24.66 -33.26
CA ILE A 39 29.99 25.44 -32.19
C ILE A 39 30.54 24.89 -30.88
N GLY A 40 31.84 25.07 -30.70
CA GLY A 40 32.50 25.01 -29.41
C GLY A 40 33.19 26.34 -29.24
N LEU A 41 32.48 27.34 -28.70
CA LEU A 41 33.13 28.49 -28.08
C LEU A 41 33.73 28.00 -26.75
N GLY A 42 34.73 27.11 -26.84
CA GLY A 42 35.76 27.07 -25.81
C GLY A 42 36.59 28.32 -26.00
N ALA A 43 36.87 29.04 -24.91
CA ALA A 43 37.77 30.18 -24.97
C ALA A 43 39.06 29.77 -25.70
N LEU A 44 39.48 30.55 -26.70
CA LEU A 44 40.85 30.44 -27.19
C LEU A 44 41.77 30.53 -25.97
N PRO A 45 42.81 29.67 -25.84
CA PRO A 45 43.72 29.74 -24.71
C PRO A 45 44.19 31.19 -24.59
N ALA A 46 43.92 31.79 -23.44
CA ALA A 46 44.34 33.16 -23.19
C ALA A 46 45.84 33.19 -23.36
N SER A 47 46.34 33.90 -24.38
CA SER A 47 47.78 34.03 -24.61
C SER A 47 48.41 34.50 -23.30
N ALA A 48 49.28 33.67 -22.74
CA ALA A 48 50.10 34.07 -21.60
C ALA A 48 50.79 35.39 -21.89
N ALA A 49 50.97 36.22 -20.86
CA ALA A 49 51.95 37.29 -20.96
C ALA A 49 53.28 36.65 -21.38
N PRO A 50 54.07 37.25 -22.29
CA PRO A 50 55.31 36.63 -22.76
C PRO A 50 56.20 36.20 -21.59
N GLY A 51 56.37 34.89 -21.41
CA GLY A 51 57.19 34.29 -20.35
C GLY A 51 56.45 33.69 -19.15
N ASP A 52 55.13 33.83 -19.03
CA ASP A 52 54.35 33.13 -17.99
C ASP A 52 54.02 31.68 -18.41
N VAL A 53 53.94 30.78 -17.43
CA VAL A 53 53.43 29.41 -17.59
C VAL A 53 51.90 29.46 -17.46
N SER A 54 51.21 28.85 -18.44
CA SER A 54 49.76 28.69 -18.40
C SER A 54 49.41 27.32 -17.85
N ILE A 55 48.69 27.27 -16.73
CA ILE A 55 48.33 26.04 -16.02
C ILE A 55 46.82 25.91 -16.01
N ASP A 56 46.33 24.81 -16.58
CA ASP A 56 44.90 24.48 -16.61
C ASP A 56 44.60 23.40 -15.57
N VAL A 57 43.78 23.76 -14.58
CA VAL A 57 43.27 22.83 -13.57
C VAL A 57 41.80 22.58 -13.88
N TYR A 58 41.51 21.40 -14.44
CA TYR A 58 40.13 20.96 -14.61
C TYR A 58 39.66 20.21 -13.37
N THR A 59 38.40 20.41 -12.98
CA THR A 59 37.82 19.80 -11.78
C THR A 59 36.54 19.05 -12.11
N ILE A 60 36.34 17.93 -11.42
CA ILE A 60 35.04 17.26 -11.26
C ILE A 60 34.67 17.23 -9.78
N ASN A 61 33.38 17.03 -9.49
CA ASN A 61 32.87 16.76 -8.15
C ASN A 61 31.60 15.94 -8.27
N ASP A 62 31.24 15.22 -7.21
CA ASP A 62 29.96 14.51 -7.09
C ASP A 62 29.70 13.63 -8.33
N PHE A 63 30.74 12.90 -8.79
CA PHE A 63 30.64 12.07 -10.00
C PHE A 63 29.74 10.85 -9.78
N HIS A 64 29.70 10.33 -8.55
CA HIS A 64 28.82 9.24 -8.12
C HIS A 64 28.69 8.10 -9.13
N GLY A 65 29.81 7.65 -9.71
CA GLY A 65 29.82 6.54 -10.66
C GLY A 65 28.86 6.66 -11.86
N HIS A 66 28.56 7.87 -12.31
CA HIS A 66 27.75 8.12 -13.51
C HIS A 66 28.54 7.81 -14.80
N LEU A 67 28.69 6.50 -15.07
CA LEU A 67 29.49 5.97 -16.18
C LEU A 67 28.86 6.17 -17.55
N GLU A 68 27.54 5.97 -17.64
CA GLU A 68 26.79 5.96 -18.89
C GLU A 68 26.37 7.37 -19.33
N GLN A 69 26.04 7.50 -20.62
CA GLN A 69 25.42 8.73 -21.14
C GLN A 69 23.95 8.79 -20.78
N ASN A 70 23.53 9.91 -20.20
CA ASN A 70 22.13 10.28 -20.04
C ASN A 70 21.92 11.71 -20.53
N LEU A 71 21.94 11.87 -21.87
CA LEU A 71 21.92 13.19 -22.51
C LEU A 71 20.66 14.00 -22.19
N SER A 72 19.54 13.33 -21.89
CA SER A 72 18.31 14.00 -21.43
C SER A 72 18.45 14.66 -20.06
N SER A 73 19.31 14.13 -19.20
CA SER A 73 19.63 14.68 -17.87
C SER A 73 20.89 15.54 -17.87
N GLY A 74 21.55 15.71 -19.02
CA GLY A 74 22.79 16.47 -19.16
C GLY A 74 24.06 15.70 -18.83
N GLU A 75 23.98 14.39 -18.55
CA GLU A 75 25.15 13.58 -18.20
C GLU A 75 25.89 13.12 -19.47
N ALA A 76 27.16 13.48 -19.58
CA ALA A 76 27.97 13.18 -20.77
C ALA A 76 28.54 11.75 -20.78
N GLY A 77 28.55 11.07 -19.64
CA GLY A 77 29.18 9.77 -19.42
C GLY A 77 30.72 9.81 -19.42
N ALA A 78 31.32 8.87 -18.70
CA ALA A 78 32.77 8.81 -18.47
C ALA A 78 33.59 8.83 -19.77
N ALA A 79 33.12 8.13 -20.81
CA ALA A 79 33.83 8.03 -22.08
C ALA A 79 33.90 9.38 -22.83
N SER A 80 32.89 10.25 -22.73
CA SER A 80 32.97 11.59 -23.34
C SER A 80 33.86 12.53 -22.52
N ILE A 81 33.87 12.39 -21.19
CA ILE A 81 34.76 13.14 -20.29
C ILE A 81 36.21 12.81 -20.63
N ALA A 82 36.54 11.53 -20.84
CA ALA A 82 37.87 11.10 -21.24
C ALA A 82 38.38 11.82 -22.52
N THR A 83 37.54 11.90 -23.55
CA THR A 83 37.86 12.63 -24.78
C THR A 83 38.02 14.14 -24.54
N ALA A 84 37.17 14.73 -23.69
CA ALA A 84 37.27 16.15 -23.34
C ALA A 84 38.62 16.46 -22.69
N VAL A 85 38.98 15.71 -21.65
CA VAL A 85 40.24 15.87 -20.91
C VAL A 85 41.46 15.61 -21.81
N ALA A 86 41.40 14.59 -22.66
CA ALA A 86 42.46 14.33 -23.64
C ALA A 86 42.63 15.50 -24.62
N SER A 87 41.53 16.12 -25.05
CA SER A 87 41.58 17.29 -25.94
C SER A 87 42.19 18.52 -25.24
N PHE A 88 41.93 18.70 -23.94
CA PHE A 88 42.51 19.81 -23.16
C PHE A 88 44.01 19.61 -22.93
N ARG A 89 44.44 18.40 -22.56
CA ARG A 89 45.87 18.07 -22.44
C ARG A 89 46.63 18.23 -23.76
N ALA A 90 45.98 17.94 -24.89
CA ALA A 90 46.58 18.18 -26.21
C ALA A 90 46.69 19.67 -26.54
N ALA A 91 45.79 20.51 -26.04
CA ALA A 91 45.82 21.96 -26.23
C ALA A 91 46.84 22.66 -25.31
N ASN A 92 46.97 22.20 -24.07
CA ASN A 92 47.96 22.67 -23.10
C ASN A 92 48.58 21.49 -22.34
N PRO A 93 49.88 21.20 -22.52
CA PRO A 93 50.57 20.15 -21.76
C PRO A 93 50.60 20.36 -20.24
N ASN A 94 50.49 21.61 -19.77
CA ASN A 94 50.40 21.96 -18.35
C ASN A 94 48.96 21.87 -17.84
N THR A 95 48.31 20.74 -18.11
CA THR A 95 46.91 20.47 -17.75
C THR A 95 46.83 19.34 -16.73
N THR A 96 46.02 19.53 -15.69
CA THR A 96 45.69 18.48 -14.73
C THR A 96 44.17 18.34 -14.55
N LEU A 97 43.75 17.14 -14.15
CA LEU A 97 42.36 16.86 -13.75
C LEU A 97 42.40 16.46 -12.27
N VAL A 98 41.58 17.13 -11.47
CA VAL A 98 41.44 16.88 -10.03
C VAL A 98 39.96 16.68 -9.68
N SER A 99 39.68 16.11 -8.51
CA SER A 99 38.32 15.94 -8.01
C SER A 99 38.13 16.51 -6.61
N ALA A 100 36.96 17.09 -6.33
CA ALA A 100 36.60 17.58 -5.01
C ALA A 100 35.77 16.57 -4.20
N GLY A 101 35.85 15.27 -4.51
CA GLY A 101 35.24 14.18 -3.74
C GLY A 101 33.90 13.69 -4.29
N ASP A 102 33.34 12.69 -3.62
CA ASP A 102 32.12 11.95 -3.99
C ASP A 102 32.15 11.41 -5.42
N ASN A 103 33.27 10.75 -5.74
CA ASN A 103 33.40 10.12 -7.04
C ASN A 103 32.62 8.79 -7.11
N ILE A 104 32.49 8.13 -5.97
CA ILE A 104 31.90 6.80 -5.78
C ILE A 104 30.72 6.88 -4.80
N SER A 105 30.02 5.76 -4.60
CA SER A 105 28.74 5.66 -3.87
C SER A 105 27.71 6.66 -4.37
N GLY A 106 26.46 6.62 -3.88
CA GLY A 106 25.38 7.40 -4.51
C GLY A 106 25.11 7.01 -5.98
N SER A 107 25.65 5.87 -6.42
CA SER A 107 25.91 5.63 -7.84
C SER A 107 24.79 4.88 -8.56
N PRO A 108 24.63 5.06 -9.89
CA PRO A 108 23.73 4.24 -10.69
C PRO A 108 24.08 2.76 -10.59
N PHE A 109 23.07 1.91 -10.83
CA PHE A 109 23.17 0.45 -10.69
C PHE A 109 24.42 -0.17 -11.34
N ILE A 110 24.81 0.30 -12.52
CA ILE A 110 25.99 -0.20 -13.25
C ILE A 110 27.28 -0.12 -12.43
N SER A 111 27.43 0.93 -11.62
CA SER A 111 28.60 1.15 -10.76
C SER A 111 28.38 0.55 -9.38
N GLN A 112 27.24 0.86 -8.76
CA GLN A 112 26.88 0.44 -7.40
C GLN A 112 26.91 -1.09 -7.24
N ALA A 113 26.35 -1.83 -8.21
CA ALA A 113 26.31 -3.29 -8.15
C ALA A 113 27.71 -3.93 -8.10
N LEU A 114 28.73 -3.20 -8.52
CA LEU A 114 30.13 -3.63 -8.57
C LEU A 114 30.98 -2.87 -7.54
N ASN A 115 30.37 -2.33 -6.48
CA ASN A 115 31.00 -1.54 -5.44
C ASN A 115 31.86 -0.39 -6.01
N ASP A 116 31.43 0.21 -7.12
CA ASP A 116 32.13 1.31 -7.79
C ASP A 116 33.54 1.00 -8.30
N GLU A 117 33.94 -0.27 -8.38
CA GLU A 117 35.18 -0.72 -9.04
C GLU A 117 35.30 -0.12 -10.46
N PRO A 118 34.27 -0.18 -11.34
CA PRO A 118 34.41 0.37 -12.67
C PRO A 118 34.52 1.89 -12.68
N THR A 119 34.02 2.57 -11.64
CA THR A 119 34.17 4.01 -11.48
C THR A 119 35.61 4.39 -11.19
N ILE A 120 36.27 3.66 -10.28
CA ILE A 120 37.70 3.84 -10.02
C ILE A 120 38.51 3.54 -11.30
N ASP A 121 38.18 2.48 -12.02
CA ASP A 121 38.84 2.12 -13.28
C ASP A 121 38.72 3.21 -14.35
N VAL A 122 37.54 3.82 -14.54
CA VAL A 122 37.42 4.90 -15.52
C VAL A 122 38.13 6.17 -15.07
N LEU A 123 38.16 6.50 -13.77
CA LEU A 123 38.86 7.69 -13.28
C LEU A 123 40.39 7.52 -13.39
N ASN A 124 40.88 6.31 -13.14
CA ASN A 124 42.26 5.91 -13.44
C ASN A 124 42.58 6.09 -14.92
N GLN A 125 41.69 5.64 -15.81
CA GLN A 125 41.88 5.69 -17.25
C GLN A 125 41.79 7.12 -17.81
N ILE A 126 40.89 7.96 -17.27
CA ILE A 126 40.80 9.39 -17.60
C ILE A 126 42.04 10.13 -17.08
N GLY A 127 42.63 9.65 -15.99
CA GLY A 127 43.81 10.21 -15.36
C GLY A 127 43.47 11.37 -14.42
N VAL A 128 42.53 11.16 -13.49
CA VAL A 128 42.44 12.01 -12.30
C VAL A 128 43.77 11.94 -11.56
N SER A 129 44.29 13.08 -11.13
CA SER A 129 45.64 13.19 -10.56
C SER A 129 45.66 13.27 -9.03
N VAL A 130 44.60 13.79 -8.43
CA VAL A 130 44.36 13.85 -6.98
C VAL A 130 42.87 14.11 -6.75
N THR A 131 42.33 13.59 -5.66
CA THR A 131 40.98 13.90 -5.22
C THR A 131 40.96 14.28 -3.75
N SER A 132 40.12 15.26 -3.38
CA SER A 132 39.67 15.35 -1.98
C SER A 132 38.80 14.14 -1.66
N LEU A 133 38.78 13.75 -0.39
CA LEU A 133 37.71 12.91 0.14
C LEU A 133 36.42 13.73 0.23
N GLY A 134 35.31 13.12 -0.19
CA GLY A 134 33.96 13.52 0.14
C GLY A 134 33.34 12.58 1.17
N ASN A 135 32.05 12.76 1.48
CA ASN A 135 31.38 11.91 2.45
C ASN A 135 31.09 10.52 1.90
N HIS A 136 30.73 10.40 0.62
CA HIS A 136 30.32 9.14 0.01
C HIS A 136 31.48 8.15 -0.18
N GLU A 137 32.73 8.61 -0.14
CA GLU A 137 33.88 7.72 0.01
C GLU A 137 33.83 6.90 1.32
N PHE A 138 33.18 7.41 2.38
CA PHE A 138 33.08 6.76 3.68
C PHE A 138 31.79 5.95 3.90
N ASP A 139 30.94 5.75 2.89
CA ASP A 139 29.68 5.00 3.03
C ASP A 139 29.89 3.57 3.54
N HIS A 140 31.02 2.96 3.17
CA HIS A 140 31.44 1.62 3.63
C HIS A 140 32.48 1.66 4.76
N GLY A 141 32.67 2.84 5.37
CA GLY A 141 33.60 3.08 6.47
C GLY A 141 35.06 3.29 6.03
N ARG A 142 35.88 3.78 6.96
CA ARG A 142 37.30 4.13 6.73
C ARG A 142 38.11 2.95 6.20
N SER A 143 37.81 1.73 6.64
CA SER A 143 38.52 0.53 6.18
C SER A 143 38.37 0.28 4.68
N ASP A 144 37.24 0.67 4.07
CA ASP A 144 37.04 0.54 2.63
C ASP A 144 37.82 1.63 1.86
N VAL A 145 37.88 2.86 2.43
CA VAL A 145 38.72 3.96 1.92
C VAL A 145 40.19 3.55 1.90
N ASP A 146 40.70 3.10 3.05
CA ASP A 146 42.11 2.78 3.25
C ASP A 146 42.53 1.49 2.51
N GLY A 147 41.57 0.61 2.24
CA GLY A 147 41.77 -0.64 1.51
C GLY A 147 41.36 -0.50 0.05
N ARG A 148 40.20 -1.07 -0.29
CA ARG A 148 39.71 -1.23 -1.66
C ARG A 148 39.82 0.04 -2.51
N ILE A 149 39.35 1.18 -1.99
CA ILE A 149 39.27 2.43 -2.76
C ILE A 149 40.68 2.97 -3.05
N SER A 150 41.52 3.13 -2.02
CA SER A 150 42.88 3.64 -2.18
C SER A 150 43.77 2.66 -2.96
N ASP A 151 43.68 1.35 -2.69
CA ASP A 151 44.48 0.32 -3.35
C ASP A 151 44.17 0.20 -4.85
N SER A 152 42.94 0.49 -5.26
CA SER A 152 42.52 0.48 -6.67
C SER A 152 42.73 1.82 -7.38
N SER A 153 43.10 2.89 -6.68
CA SER A 153 43.24 4.22 -7.27
C SER A 153 44.69 4.54 -7.64
N ASN A 154 44.90 5.04 -8.85
CA ASN A 154 46.21 5.52 -9.34
C ASN A 154 46.51 6.96 -8.90
N PHE A 155 45.65 7.55 -8.07
CA PHE A 155 45.72 8.91 -7.57
C PHE A 155 45.48 8.92 -6.06
N PRO A 156 46.11 9.86 -5.32
CA PRO A 156 45.93 9.96 -3.89
C PRO A 156 44.60 10.61 -3.51
N TYR A 157 44.06 10.17 -2.38
CA TYR A 157 43.00 10.84 -1.63
C TYR A 157 43.64 11.76 -0.58
N ILE A 158 43.17 13.01 -0.51
CA ILE A 158 43.69 14.02 0.41
C ILE A 158 42.59 14.58 1.31
N SER A 159 42.94 14.92 2.56
CA SER A 159 42.07 15.67 3.47
C SER A 159 42.87 16.25 4.64
N ALA A 160 42.82 17.57 4.80
CA ALA A 160 43.50 18.29 5.87
C ALA A 160 42.72 18.23 7.19
N ASN A 161 41.39 18.09 7.18
CA ASN A 161 40.57 18.19 8.39
C ASN A 161 40.17 16.84 8.99
N LEU A 162 40.78 15.75 8.55
CA LEU A 162 40.58 14.42 9.12
C LEU A 162 41.84 13.98 9.90
N PHE A 163 41.65 13.63 11.17
CA PHE A 163 42.71 13.23 12.07
C PHE A 163 42.48 11.81 12.58
N ASP A 164 43.54 11.02 12.66
CA ASP A 164 43.47 9.69 13.26
C ASP A 164 43.31 9.81 14.77
N THR A 165 42.27 9.19 15.32
CA THR A 165 41.95 9.28 16.76
C THR A 165 43.00 8.61 17.66
N ALA A 166 43.77 7.65 17.15
CA ALA A 166 44.76 6.93 17.93
C ALA A 166 46.10 7.69 17.97
N THR A 167 46.51 8.32 16.87
CA THR A 167 47.79 9.05 16.79
C THR A 167 47.65 10.55 17.04
N GLY A 168 46.49 11.15 16.73
CA GLY A 168 46.28 12.59 16.72
C GLY A 168 46.88 13.29 15.49
N GLU A 169 47.51 12.55 14.57
CA GLU A 169 48.06 13.04 13.32
C GLU A 169 46.98 13.08 12.22
N HIS A 170 47.29 13.69 11.07
CA HIS A 170 46.39 13.62 9.91
C HIS A 170 46.13 12.16 9.49
N ALA A 171 44.86 11.80 9.28
CA ALA A 171 44.46 10.46 8.86
C ALA A 171 44.82 10.20 7.38
N TYR A 172 44.88 11.25 6.58
CA TYR A 172 45.23 11.27 5.16
C TYR A 172 46.21 12.40 4.89
N ALA A 173 46.92 12.38 3.75
CA ALA A 173 47.76 13.52 3.40
C ALA A 173 46.90 14.80 3.30
N PRO A 174 47.30 15.92 3.94
CA PRO A 174 46.49 17.14 3.92
C PRO A 174 46.45 17.79 2.54
N TYR A 175 47.48 17.54 1.71
CA TYR A 175 47.63 18.11 0.39
C TYR A 175 48.42 17.22 -0.57
N ASN A 176 48.42 17.59 -1.85
CA ASN A 176 49.29 17.06 -2.90
C ASN A 176 49.90 18.21 -3.72
N VAL A 177 51.18 18.13 -4.08
CA VAL A 177 51.87 19.18 -4.87
C VAL A 177 52.26 18.63 -6.24
N GLN A 178 51.91 19.36 -7.31
CA GLN A 178 52.23 19.02 -8.70
C GLN A 178 53.08 20.14 -9.33
N THR A 179 54.00 19.79 -10.23
CA THR A 179 54.90 20.75 -10.89
C THR A 179 54.62 20.88 -12.39
N PHE A 180 54.46 22.11 -12.87
CA PHE A 180 54.18 22.47 -14.26
C PHE A 180 55.20 23.50 -14.74
N ASP A 181 56.11 23.12 -15.64
CA ASP A 181 57.20 23.97 -16.15
C ASP A 181 57.93 24.78 -15.06
N GLY A 182 58.18 24.12 -13.92
CA GLY A 182 58.87 24.69 -12.76
C GLY A 182 57.98 25.47 -11.79
N VAL A 183 56.68 25.62 -12.05
CA VAL A 183 55.68 26.19 -11.13
C VAL A 183 55.04 25.06 -10.32
N LYS A 184 55.00 25.19 -8.98
CA LYS A 184 54.40 24.20 -8.08
C LYS A 184 52.96 24.60 -7.71
N VAL A 185 52.00 23.70 -7.92
CA VAL A 185 50.59 23.88 -7.54
C VAL A 185 50.27 22.90 -6.41
N GLY A 186 49.87 23.44 -5.26
CA GLY A 186 49.42 22.66 -4.11
C GLY A 186 47.90 22.52 -4.10
N PHE A 187 47.42 21.30 -3.98
CA PHE A 187 46.01 20.95 -3.81
C PHE A 187 45.78 20.56 -2.36
N ILE A 188 44.98 21.34 -1.63
CA ILE A 188 44.60 21.06 -0.23
C ILE A 188 43.23 20.40 -0.24
N GLY A 189 43.05 19.30 0.49
CA GLY A 189 41.75 18.61 0.59
C GLY A 189 41.02 18.98 1.86
N ALA A 190 39.69 19.00 1.84
CA ALA A 190 38.88 19.06 3.05
C ALA A 190 37.49 18.48 2.80
N VAL A 191 36.93 17.82 3.81
CA VAL A 191 35.57 17.25 3.78
C VAL A 191 34.65 17.98 4.76
N THR A 192 33.34 18.01 4.48
CA THR A 192 32.34 18.65 5.35
C THR A 192 32.48 18.25 6.82
N GLU A 193 32.27 19.23 7.71
CA GLU A 193 32.29 19.01 9.17
C GLU A 193 31.12 18.13 9.63
N ASP A 194 30.08 18.00 8.80
CA ASP A 194 28.88 17.21 9.08
C ASP A 194 29.06 15.71 8.80
N LEU A 195 30.23 15.27 8.30
CA LEU A 195 30.53 13.87 7.96
C LEU A 195 30.00 12.84 8.99
N PRO A 196 30.14 13.02 10.33
CA PRO A 196 29.64 12.06 11.32
C PRO A 196 28.11 11.88 11.36
N THR A 197 27.37 12.77 10.71
CA THR A 197 25.91 12.71 10.59
C THR A 197 25.45 12.14 9.23
N LEU A 198 26.36 12.11 8.24
CA LEU A 198 26.08 11.74 6.86
C LEU A 198 26.40 10.26 6.57
N VAL A 199 27.30 9.66 7.33
CA VAL A 199 27.71 8.25 7.17
C VAL A 199 27.54 7.49 8.49
N ASN A 200 27.72 6.16 8.45
CA ASN A 200 27.66 5.33 9.64
C ASN A 200 28.78 5.73 10.64
N PRO A 201 28.44 6.26 11.84
CA PRO A 201 29.43 6.73 12.81
C PRO A 201 30.40 5.63 13.27
N ASP A 202 29.93 4.38 13.35
CA ASP A 202 30.77 3.24 13.73
C ASP A 202 31.85 2.94 12.68
N GLY A 203 31.55 3.21 11.39
CA GLY A 203 32.47 2.99 10.27
C GLY A 203 33.61 4.01 10.21
N ILE A 204 33.48 5.15 10.89
CA ILE A 204 34.48 6.22 10.91
C ILE A 204 34.95 6.59 12.33
N ASN A 205 34.64 5.77 13.34
CA ASN A 205 34.97 6.05 14.74
C ASN A 205 36.48 6.18 15.05
N THR A 206 37.33 5.80 14.09
CA THR A 206 38.79 5.96 14.16
C THR A 206 39.28 7.29 13.60
N VAL A 207 38.41 8.09 12.98
CA VAL A 207 38.71 9.41 12.41
C VAL A 207 37.96 10.48 13.19
N LYS A 208 38.68 11.55 13.52
CA LYS A 208 38.13 12.77 14.09
C LYS A 208 38.04 13.84 13.00
N VAL A 209 36.85 14.40 12.83
CA VAL A 209 36.62 15.55 11.95
C VAL A 209 36.95 16.83 12.72
N ALA A 210 37.88 17.62 12.20
CA ALA A 210 38.29 18.91 12.73
C ALA A 210 37.69 20.06 11.90
N GLY A 211 37.83 21.29 12.40
CA GLY A 211 37.34 22.47 11.69
C GLY A 211 38.06 22.67 10.35
N ILE A 212 37.30 22.87 9.28
CA ILE A 212 37.83 23.02 7.92
C ILE A 212 38.76 24.23 7.84
N VAL A 213 38.32 25.39 8.33
CA VAL A 213 39.08 26.64 8.24
C VAL A 213 40.43 26.53 8.94
N GLU A 214 40.47 25.99 10.16
CA GLU A 214 41.71 25.84 10.92
C GLU A 214 42.68 24.89 10.21
N SER A 215 42.18 23.73 9.76
CA SER A 215 42.99 22.69 9.13
C SER A 215 43.53 23.10 7.76
N VAL A 216 42.69 23.72 6.93
CA VAL A 216 43.10 24.24 5.61
C VAL A 216 44.12 25.37 5.78
N ASN A 217 43.93 26.26 6.76
CA ASN A 217 44.86 27.35 6.99
C ASN A 217 46.22 26.86 7.51
N ALA A 218 46.24 25.78 8.32
CA ALA A 218 47.48 25.14 8.75
C ALA A 218 48.25 24.53 7.56
N ALA A 219 47.56 23.75 6.71
CA ALA A 219 48.14 23.19 5.48
C ALA A 219 48.63 24.28 4.50
N ALA A 220 47.87 25.36 4.35
CA ALA A 220 48.25 26.49 3.51
C ALA A 220 49.46 27.27 4.07
N ALA A 221 49.63 27.30 5.39
CA ALA A 221 50.81 27.91 6.02
C ALA A 221 52.05 27.04 5.79
N GLU A 222 51.94 25.72 5.95
CA GLU A 222 53.01 24.75 5.69
C GLU A 222 53.49 24.78 4.23
N LEU A 223 52.58 24.95 3.27
CA LEU A 223 52.93 25.04 1.85
C LEU A 223 53.52 26.41 1.43
N LYS A 224 53.57 27.40 2.34
CA LYS A 224 53.98 28.79 2.04
C LYS A 224 55.01 29.32 3.04
N ASP A 225 55.60 28.47 3.88
CA ASP A 225 56.51 28.91 4.94
C ASP A 225 57.93 29.21 4.43
N GLY A 226 58.23 28.84 3.17
CA GLY A 226 59.50 29.07 2.49
C GLY A 226 60.55 28.02 2.81
N ILE A 227 60.16 26.90 3.42
CA ILE A 227 61.01 25.77 3.75
C ILE A 227 60.66 24.65 2.76
N ASP A 228 61.60 24.28 1.88
CA ASP A 228 61.50 23.07 1.03
C ASP A 228 62.46 22.04 1.63
N ASP A 229 62.02 21.33 2.67
CA ASP A 229 62.84 20.35 3.40
C ASP A 229 62.79 18.93 2.80
N GLY A 230 62.02 18.76 1.73
CA GLY A 230 61.75 17.48 1.09
C GLY A 230 60.52 16.74 1.63
N GLU A 231 59.86 17.27 2.67
CA GLU A 231 58.58 16.77 3.22
C GLU A 231 57.41 17.71 2.90
N ASN A 232 57.57 19.03 3.02
CA ASN A 232 56.60 20.02 2.52
C ASN A 232 57.00 20.55 1.13
N GLY A 233 56.14 20.32 0.14
CA GLY A 233 56.50 20.50 -1.26
C GLY A 233 56.72 21.95 -1.73
N GLU A 234 56.45 22.97 -0.89
CA GLU A 234 56.29 24.41 -1.22
C GLU A 234 55.39 24.65 -2.45
N ALA A 235 54.43 25.58 -2.36
CA ALA A 235 53.50 25.84 -3.46
C ALA A 235 53.54 27.30 -3.92
N ASP A 236 53.61 27.48 -5.24
CA ASP A 236 53.46 28.80 -5.87
C ASP A 236 51.98 29.19 -5.91
N VAL A 237 51.12 28.24 -6.30
CA VAL A 237 49.66 28.37 -6.38
C VAL A 237 48.99 27.37 -5.44
N LEU A 238 47.96 27.80 -4.70
CA LEU A 238 47.16 26.94 -3.83
C LEU A 238 45.72 26.83 -4.30
N VAL A 239 45.26 25.59 -4.52
CA VAL A 239 43.86 25.29 -4.85
C VAL A 239 43.27 24.44 -3.73
N LEU A 240 42.17 24.89 -3.13
CA LEU A 240 41.41 24.12 -2.17
C LEU A 240 40.39 23.24 -2.92
N LEU A 241 40.50 21.92 -2.74
CA LEU A 241 39.51 20.93 -3.14
C LEU A 241 38.62 20.66 -1.92
N LEU A 242 37.46 21.31 -1.90
CA LEU A 242 36.55 21.35 -0.75
C LEU A 242 35.30 20.53 -1.01
N HIS A 243 35.10 19.48 -0.22
CA HIS A 243 33.86 18.74 -0.20
C HIS A 243 32.83 19.34 0.76
N GLU A 244 32.46 20.58 0.45
CA GLU A 244 31.42 21.40 1.08
C GLU A 244 30.99 22.45 0.06
N GLY A 245 29.77 22.97 0.15
CA GLY A 245 29.20 23.81 -0.90
C GLY A 245 28.17 24.82 -0.45
N ALA A 246 27.81 25.72 -1.36
CA ALA A 246 26.75 26.69 -1.11
C ALA A 246 25.37 26.04 -1.21
N ALA A 247 24.43 26.45 -0.36
CA ALA A 247 23.07 25.88 -0.32
C ALA A 247 22.27 26.06 -1.63
N SER A 248 22.68 26.98 -2.52
CA SER A 248 22.08 27.15 -3.85
C SER A 248 23.05 27.79 -4.85
N ALA A 249 22.76 27.64 -6.14
CA ALA A 249 23.52 28.26 -7.23
C ALA A 249 23.60 29.80 -7.18
N THR A 250 22.67 30.47 -6.49
CA THR A 250 22.60 31.93 -6.37
C THR A 250 22.95 32.46 -4.98
N ALA A 251 23.42 31.59 -4.08
CA ALA A 251 23.78 31.96 -2.72
C ALA A 251 24.94 32.98 -2.70
N ASN A 252 24.93 33.87 -1.70
CA ASN A 252 26.07 34.73 -1.42
C ASN A 252 27.17 33.92 -0.72
N LEU A 253 28.24 33.60 -1.45
CA LEU A 253 29.33 32.74 -0.96
C LEU A 253 30.18 33.38 0.15
N THR A 254 29.93 34.64 0.51
CA THR A 254 30.62 35.35 1.61
C THR A 254 29.73 35.61 2.82
N ASP A 255 28.51 35.07 2.82
CA ASP A 255 27.59 35.23 3.95
C ASP A 255 28.04 34.38 5.15
N THR A 256 28.71 35.03 6.10
CA THR A 256 29.22 34.42 7.34
C THR A 256 28.14 33.87 8.28
N SER A 257 26.84 34.05 7.99
CA SER A 257 25.77 33.34 8.69
C SER A 257 25.67 31.88 8.27
N THR A 258 26.12 31.54 7.05
CA THR A 258 26.13 30.19 6.48
C THR A 258 27.44 29.44 6.80
N VAL A 259 27.42 28.11 6.79
CA VAL A 259 28.63 27.28 6.97
C VAL A 259 29.63 27.57 5.85
N PHE A 260 29.20 27.46 4.59
CA PHE A 260 30.07 27.71 3.43
C PHE A 260 30.65 29.13 3.41
N GLY A 261 29.85 30.16 3.73
CA GLY A 261 30.35 31.53 3.78
C GLY A 261 31.40 31.76 4.88
N LYS A 262 31.31 31.07 6.03
CA LYS A 262 32.39 31.08 7.04
C LYS A 262 33.66 30.42 6.53
N ILE A 263 33.54 29.32 5.78
CA ILE A 263 34.70 28.63 5.19
C ILE A 263 35.38 29.55 4.16
N VAL A 264 34.63 30.07 3.19
CA VAL A 264 35.16 30.94 2.13
C VAL A 264 35.83 32.19 2.70
N THR A 265 35.21 32.83 3.70
CA THR A 265 35.77 34.06 4.30
C THR A 265 36.89 33.79 5.31
N GLY A 266 36.92 32.61 5.93
CA GLY A 266 37.94 32.20 6.89
C GLY A 266 39.17 31.56 6.25
N THR A 267 39.06 31.09 5.01
CA THR A 267 40.17 30.49 4.25
C THR A 267 41.31 31.48 4.07
N ALA A 268 42.55 31.01 4.24
CA ALA A 268 43.74 31.82 4.23
C ALA A 268 43.88 32.62 2.92
N PRO A 269 44.34 33.89 2.97
CA PRO A 269 44.57 34.69 1.77
C PRO A 269 45.58 34.10 0.78
N SER A 270 46.41 33.13 1.20
CA SER A 270 47.34 32.40 0.35
C SER A 270 46.65 31.39 -0.58
N VAL A 271 45.41 30.95 -0.29
CA VAL A 271 44.63 30.08 -1.18
C VAL A 271 44.14 30.88 -2.38
N ASP A 272 44.42 30.40 -3.61
CA ASP A 272 44.21 31.11 -4.87
C ASP A 272 42.91 30.73 -5.59
N ALA A 273 42.32 29.58 -5.27
CA ALA A 273 41.04 29.13 -5.80
C ALA A 273 40.38 28.09 -4.89
N ILE A 274 39.05 27.97 -4.97
CA ILE A 274 38.27 26.91 -4.29
C ILE A 274 37.43 26.15 -5.33
N ALA A 275 37.72 24.85 -5.49
CA ALA A 275 36.81 23.89 -6.11
C ALA A 275 35.92 23.31 -5.02
N SER A 276 34.63 23.63 -5.03
CA SER A 276 33.65 23.15 -4.06
C SER A 276 32.81 21.98 -4.61
N ALA A 277 32.13 21.24 -3.73
CA ALA A 277 31.32 20.04 -4.04
C ALA A 277 30.14 19.87 -3.06
N HIS A 278 29.65 18.65 -2.85
CA HIS A 278 28.66 18.22 -1.84
C HIS A 278 27.22 18.68 -2.11
N THR A 279 27.02 19.93 -2.50
CA THR A 279 25.67 20.52 -2.65
C THR A 279 25.07 20.38 -4.05
N HIS A 280 25.83 19.81 -5.00
CA HIS A 280 25.44 19.56 -6.40
C HIS A 280 24.97 20.82 -7.18
N ASN A 281 25.40 22.01 -6.76
CA ASN A 281 25.03 23.27 -7.37
C ASN A 281 25.98 23.64 -8.52
N LEU A 282 25.46 24.36 -9.52
CA LEU A 282 26.27 24.89 -10.63
C LEU A 282 26.56 26.37 -10.41
N TYR A 283 27.83 26.71 -10.17
CA TYR A 283 28.27 28.11 -10.11
C TYR A 283 29.76 28.27 -10.41
N ALA A 284 30.14 29.45 -10.90
CA ALA A 284 31.50 29.95 -10.94
C ALA A 284 31.46 31.44 -10.62
N GLN A 285 31.99 31.83 -9.46
CA GLN A 285 31.91 33.20 -8.96
C GLN A 285 33.29 33.67 -8.48
N ASN A 286 33.57 34.95 -8.71
CA ASN A 286 34.69 35.63 -8.08
C ASN A 286 34.17 36.37 -6.85
N VAL A 287 34.68 36.02 -5.67
CA VAL A 287 34.35 36.70 -4.42
C VAL A 287 35.52 37.49 -3.88
N THR A 288 35.24 38.53 -3.10
CA THR A 288 36.29 39.33 -2.47
C THR A 288 36.45 38.90 -1.02
N VAL A 289 37.60 38.33 -0.67
CA VAL A 289 37.97 37.95 0.69
C VAL A 289 39.17 38.81 1.11
N GLY A 290 38.94 39.72 2.07
CA GLY A 290 39.91 40.76 2.40
C GLY A 290 40.21 41.65 1.19
N SER A 291 41.47 41.69 0.74
CA SER A 291 41.91 42.43 -0.45
C SER A 291 42.08 41.57 -1.70
N LYS A 292 41.79 40.25 -1.64
CA LYS A 292 42.01 39.30 -2.72
C LYS A 292 40.70 38.93 -3.39
N THR A 293 40.72 38.83 -4.71
CA THR A 293 39.66 38.18 -5.48
C THR A 293 39.93 36.68 -5.51
N LEU A 294 39.00 35.90 -4.97
CA LEU A 294 39.07 34.45 -4.86
C LEU A 294 38.03 33.84 -5.81
N PRO A 295 38.45 33.13 -6.86
CA PRO A 295 37.54 32.33 -7.67
C PRO A 295 37.06 31.08 -6.91
N VAL A 296 35.75 30.86 -6.94
CA VAL A 296 35.08 29.71 -6.31
C VAL A 296 34.12 29.10 -7.34
N LEU A 297 34.18 27.79 -7.55
CA LEU A 297 33.28 27.09 -8.47
C LEU A 297 32.75 25.76 -7.91
N GLN A 298 31.66 25.28 -8.48
CA GLN A 298 31.10 23.93 -8.34
C GLN A 298 30.47 23.51 -9.67
N THR A 299 30.59 22.24 -10.03
CA THR A 299 30.33 21.77 -11.40
C THR A 299 28.99 21.06 -11.57
N ALA A 300 28.02 21.37 -10.71
CA ALA A 300 26.85 20.52 -10.45
C ALA A 300 27.30 19.13 -9.99
N SER A 301 26.87 18.06 -10.67
CA SER A 301 27.21 16.67 -10.33
C SER A 301 27.25 15.80 -11.60
N TYR A 302 27.57 14.50 -11.43
CA TYR A 302 27.35 13.42 -12.40
C TYR A 302 28.05 13.58 -13.76
N GLY A 303 29.13 14.39 -13.80
CA GLY A 303 29.84 14.69 -15.04
C GLY A 303 29.00 15.49 -16.04
N THR A 304 28.09 16.33 -15.56
CA THR A 304 27.32 17.27 -16.39
C THR A 304 28.16 18.45 -16.88
N ASN A 305 29.10 18.92 -16.05
CA ASN A 305 30.06 19.98 -16.36
C ASN A 305 31.47 19.61 -15.89
N LEU A 306 32.48 20.30 -16.42
CA LEU A 306 33.82 20.36 -15.84
C LEU A 306 34.08 21.76 -15.29
N GLY A 307 34.74 21.87 -14.16
CA GLY A 307 35.30 23.12 -13.68
C GLY A 307 36.63 23.37 -14.38
N HIS A 308 36.99 24.63 -14.56
CA HIS A 308 38.24 25.01 -15.18
C HIS A 308 38.81 26.24 -14.49
N PHE A 309 39.97 26.08 -13.85
CA PHE A 309 40.82 27.20 -13.46
C PHE A 309 41.99 27.35 -14.42
N ASN A 310 42.21 28.56 -14.91
CA ASN A 310 43.38 28.91 -15.70
C ASN A 310 44.24 29.91 -14.90
N PHE A 311 45.46 29.48 -14.57
CA PHE A 311 46.45 30.29 -13.88
C PHE A 311 47.57 30.68 -14.84
N GLN A 312 47.87 31.98 -14.89
CA GLN A 312 49.06 32.51 -15.57
C GLN A 312 50.07 32.87 -14.49
N VAL A 313 51.20 32.16 -14.47
CA VAL A 313 52.19 32.27 -13.39
C VAL A 313 53.57 32.57 -13.95
N ASN A 314 54.24 33.57 -13.40
CA ASN A 314 55.60 33.84 -13.77
C ASN A 314 56.53 32.77 -13.17
N PRO A 315 57.27 31.99 -13.98
CA PRO A 315 58.05 30.86 -13.48
C PRO A 315 59.24 31.28 -12.60
N THR A 316 59.67 32.56 -12.68
CA THR A 316 60.80 33.08 -11.90
C THR A 316 60.35 33.78 -10.62
N SER A 317 59.43 34.75 -10.71
CA SER A 317 58.97 35.48 -9.53
C SER A 317 57.87 34.76 -8.74
N LYS A 318 57.30 33.69 -9.32
CA LYS A 318 56.19 32.92 -8.76
C LYS A 318 54.90 33.72 -8.59
N ALA A 319 54.84 34.93 -9.15
CA ALA A 319 53.66 35.78 -9.10
C ALA A 319 52.58 35.28 -10.06
N ILE A 320 51.34 35.18 -9.57
CA ILE A 320 50.16 34.90 -10.37
C ILE A 320 49.72 36.21 -11.05
N SER A 321 49.81 36.27 -12.37
CA SER A 321 49.41 37.44 -13.16
C SER A 321 47.93 37.41 -13.53
N SER A 322 47.32 36.23 -13.57
CA SER A 322 45.89 36.02 -13.82
C SER A 322 45.43 34.70 -13.19
N SER A 323 44.22 34.72 -12.62
CA SER A 323 43.46 33.55 -12.21
C SER A 323 42.03 33.69 -12.74
N LYS A 324 41.57 32.70 -13.49
CA LYS A 324 40.22 32.66 -14.08
C LYS A 324 39.53 31.37 -13.70
N ALA A 325 38.21 31.41 -13.58
CA ALA A 325 37.36 30.27 -13.30
C ALA A 325 36.15 30.26 -14.24
N GLU A 326 35.82 29.09 -14.77
CA GLU A 326 34.61 28.85 -15.54
C GLU A 326 34.11 27.40 -15.38
N THR A 327 32.86 27.15 -15.76
CA THR A 327 32.28 25.81 -15.88
C THR A 327 32.04 25.50 -17.36
N ILE A 328 32.41 24.30 -17.79
CA ILE A 328 32.31 23.84 -19.18
C ILE A 328 31.19 22.79 -19.27
N PRO A 329 30.08 23.07 -19.98
CA PRO A 329 29.02 22.09 -20.17
C PRO A 329 29.45 20.98 -21.11
N LEU A 330 29.29 19.74 -20.66
CA LEU A 330 29.64 18.55 -21.45
C LEU A 330 28.49 18.05 -22.32
N VAL A 331 27.26 18.52 -22.07
CA VAL A 331 26.08 18.28 -22.90
C VAL A 331 25.39 19.61 -23.21
N VAL A 332 25.11 19.83 -24.49
CA VAL A 332 24.41 21.04 -24.97
C VAL A 332 23.21 20.60 -25.81
N LYS A 333 22.00 21.00 -25.39
CA LYS A 333 20.74 20.65 -26.06
C LYS A 333 20.57 19.13 -26.26
N ALA A 334 20.84 18.35 -25.21
CA ALA A 334 20.80 16.88 -25.22
C ALA A 334 21.72 16.22 -26.25
N VAL A 335 22.82 16.88 -26.60
CA VAL A 335 23.90 16.33 -27.44
C VAL A 335 25.21 16.43 -26.67
N ALA A 336 25.95 15.33 -26.59
CA ALA A 336 27.28 15.34 -25.98
C ALA A 336 28.23 16.26 -26.77
N SER A 337 28.96 17.12 -26.05
CA SER A 337 29.94 18.05 -26.64
C SER A 337 31.17 17.32 -27.20
N TYR A 338 31.45 16.10 -26.72
CA TYR A 338 32.62 15.30 -27.07
C TYR A 338 32.23 13.86 -27.42
N ALA A 339 32.93 13.27 -28.39
CA ALA A 339 32.78 11.86 -28.75
C ALA A 339 33.24 10.95 -27.61
N GLN A 340 32.74 9.71 -27.57
CA GLN A 340 33.14 8.73 -26.56
C GLN A 340 34.53 8.16 -26.85
N ASP A 341 35.40 8.13 -25.84
CA ASP A 341 36.68 7.42 -25.88
C ASP A 341 36.44 5.90 -25.93
N PRO A 342 37.03 5.17 -26.89
CA PRO A 342 36.76 3.75 -27.07
C PRO A 342 37.31 2.87 -25.94
N THR A 343 38.35 3.29 -25.23
CA THR A 343 38.94 2.51 -24.13
C THR A 343 38.05 2.60 -22.90
N VAL A 344 37.65 3.82 -22.54
CA VAL A 344 36.71 4.04 -21.42
C VAL A 344 35.34 3.45 -21.73
N ALA A 345 34.85 3.58 -22.97
CA ALA A 345 33.58 2.97 -23.37
C ALA A 345 33.59 1.43 -23.23
N ALA A 346 34.74 0.78 -23.40
CA ALA A 346 34.86 -0.66 -23.18
C ALA A 346 34.75 -1.04 -21.69
N ILE A 347 35.33 -0.23 -20.79
CA ILE A 347 35.18 -0.41 -19.32
C ILE A 347 33.71 -0.27 -18.93
N VAL A 348 33.02 0.77 -19.43
CA VAL A 348 31.59 0.97 -19.17
C VAL A 348 30.76 -0.19 -19.72
N ALA A 349 31.08 -0.73 -20.89
CA ALA A 349 30.37 -1.88 -21.46
C ALA A 349 30.57 -3.17 -20.62
N ASP A 350 31.78 -3.42 -20.11
CA ASP A 350 32.06 -4.55 -19.22
C ASP A 350 31.32 -4.41 -17.88
N ALA A 351 31.34 -3.21 -17.29
CA ALA A 351 30.58 -2.88 -16.09
C ALA A 351 29.08 -3.18 -16.27
N LYS A 352 28.51 -2.82 -17.42
CA LYS A 352 27.10 -3.11 -17.75
C LYS A 352 26.82 -4.61 -17.82
N GLN A 353 27.73 -5.37 -18.42
CA GLN A 353 27.59 -6.81 -18.50
C GLN A 353 27.68 -7.47 -17.11
N ARG A 354 28.69 -7.12 -16.31
CA ARG A 354 28.89 -7.68 -14.96
C ARG A 354 27.76 -7.31 -14.01
N SER A 355 27.33 -6.05 -14.01
CA SER A 355 26.22 -5.58 -13.17
C SER A 355 24.91 -6.27 -13.52
N SER A 356 24.62 -6.56 -14.80
CA SER A 356 23.41 -7.31 -15.17
C SER A 356 23.32 -8.70 -14.54
N VAL A 357 24.45 -9.40 -14.35
CA VAL A 357 24.49 -10.70 -13.67
C VAL A 357 24.13 -10.57 -12.19
N ILE A 358 24.56 -9.48 -11.54
CA ILE A 358 24.20 -9.14 -10.16
C ILE A 358 22.74 -8.68 -10.09
N GLY A 359 22.26 -8.03 -11.15
CA GLY A 359 20.88 -7.59 -11.31
C GLY A 359 19.86 -8.71 -11.17
N LEU A 360 20.22 -9.92 -11.62
CA LEU A 360 19.39 -11.12 -11.50
C LEU A 360 19.25 -11.65 -10.05
N GLN A 361 19.97 -11.10 -9.08
CA GLN A 361 19.84 -11.55 -7.69
C GLN A 361 18.46 -11.17 -7.13
N PRO A 362 17.80 -12.09 -6.40
CA PRO A 362 16.51 -11.81 -5.77
C PRO A 362 16.69 -10.83 -4.61
N VAL A 363 15.84 -9.80 -4.54
CA VAL A 363 15.77 -8.86 -3.42
C VAL A 363 14.64 -9.18 -2.44
N GLY A 364 13.62 -9.90 -2.90
CA GLY A 364 12.48 -10.35 -2.12
C GLY A 364 11.35 -10.75 -3.05
N SER A 365 10.10 -10.60 -2.62
CA SER A 365 8.94 -10.96 -3.43
C SER A 365 7.76 -10.01 -3.25
N ILE A 366 6.84 -10.01 -4.21
CA ILE A 366 5.58 -9.27 -4.18
C ILE A 366 4.40 -10.23 -4.43
N SER A 367 3.24 -9.93 -3.84
CA SER A 367 2.04 -10.75 -4.01
C SER A 367 1.18 -10.37 -5.23
N ALA A 368 1.38 -9.17 -5.78
CA ALA A 368 0.70 -8.63 -6.94
C ALA A 368 1.47 -7.43 -7.52
N ASP A 369 1.10 -6.98 -8.72
CA ASP A 369 1.76 -5.84 -9.39
C ASP A 369 1.72 -4.56 -8.55
N PHE A 370 2.85 -3.86 -8.47
CA PHE A 370 2.92 -2.46 -8.06
C PHE A 370 3.02 -1.58 -9.31
N LYS A 371 1.94 -0.86 -9.62
CA LYS A 371 1.81 -0.06 -10.83
C LYS A 371 1.82 1.43 -10.54
N ARG A 372 2.34 2.19 -11.50
CA ARG A 372 2.05 3.62 -11.68
C ARG A 372 0.62 3.80 -12.15
N ALA A 373 0.07 4.99 -11.95
CA ALA A 373 -1.24 5.34 -12.46
C ALA A 373 -1.22 5.38 -13.99
N VAL A 374 -2.37 5.07 -14.60
CA VAL A 374 -2.53 5.01 -16.06
C VAL A 374 -3.60 5.97 -16.55
N GLN A 375 -3.41 6.44 -17.78
CA GLN A 375 -4.36 7.20 -18.57
C GLN A 375 -5.32 6.26 -19.31
N THR A 376 -6.36 6.82 -19.95
CA THR A 376 -7.30 6.10 -20.80
C THR A 376 -6.62 5.39 -21.98
N ASP A 377 -5.48 5.92 -22.45
CA ASP A 377 -4.67 5.31 -23.52
C ASP A 377 -3.67 4.25 -23.02
N GLY A 378 -3.67 3.95 -21.72
CA GLY A 378 -2.79 2.99 -21.07
C GLY A 378 -1.37 3.49 -20.80
N LYS A 379 -1.03 4.74 -21.16
CA LYS A 379 0.26 5.34 -20.78
C LYS A 379 0.25 5.80 -19.32
N GLU A 380 1.42 6.09 -18.79
CA GLU A 380 1.61 6.67 -17.46
C GLU A 380 0.80 7.96 -17.26
N ASN A 381 0.00 8.00 -16.20
CA ASN A 381 -0.66 9.20 -15.68
C ASN A 381 0.12 9.71 -14.47
N ARG A 382 0.94 10.75 -14.62
CA ARG A 382 1.66 11.36 -13.49
C ARG A 382 0.76 12.19 -12.57
N GLY A 383 -0.47 12.44 -12.98
CA GLY A 383 -1.45 13.13 -12.17
C GLY A 383 -2.27 12.22 -11.26
N GLY A 384 -2.18 10.90 -11.42
CA GLY A 384 -2.94 9.93 -10.62
C GLY A 384 -2.13 9.29 -9.50
N GLU A 385 -2.79 8.96 -8.39
CA GLU A 385 -2.22 8.22 -7.27
C GLU A 385 -1.95 6.77 -7.70
N SER A 386 -0.86 6.20 -7.16
CA SER A 386 -0.41 4.89 -7.58
C SER A 386 0.14 4.05 -6.43
N THR A 387 -0.12 2.74 -6.51
CA THR A 387 0.44 1.76 -5.56
C THR A 387 1.96 1.83 -5.49
N LEU A 388 2.63 2.07 -6.63
CA LEU A 388 4.07 2.13 -6.71
C LEU A 388 4.64 3.39 -6.03
N GLY A 389 4.06 4.58 -6.26
CA GLY A 389 4.52 5.79 -5.60
C GLY A 389 4.37 5.73 -4.09
N ASN A 390 3.26 5.15 -3.64
CA ASN A 390 2.98 4.94 -2.22
C ASN A 390 3.97 3.97 -1.56
N ILE A 391 4.26 2.82 -2.19
CA ILE A 391 5.17 1.82 -1.60
C ILE A 391 6.63 2.28 -1.61
N VAL A 392 7.04 3.07 -2.60
CA VAL A 392 8.38 3.67 -2.63
C VAL A 392 8.53 4.73 -1.53
N ALA A 393 7.51 5.56 -1.31
CA ALA A 393 7.49 6.49 -0.17
C ALA A 393 7.55 5.75 1.18
N ASP A 394 6.82 4.62 1.32
CA ASP A 394 6.93 3.76 2.51
C ASP A 394 8.35 3.19 2.69
N GLY A 395 9.02 2.80 1.60
CA GLY A 395 10.40 2.33 1.62
C GLY A 395 11.42 3.40 2.04
N GLN A 396 11.28 4.63 1.54
CA GLN A 396 12.12 5.76 1.95
C GLN A 396 11.98 6.07 3.44
N LEU A 397 10.74 6.06 3.94
CA LEU A 397 10.46 6.25 5.36
C LEU A 397 11.06 5.12 6.21
N TRP A 398 10.83 3.86 5.80
CA TRP A 398 11.39 2.67 6.47
C TRP A 398 12.92 2.78 6.55
N ALA A 399 13.55 3.21 5.45
CA ALA A 399 14.99 3.31 5.35
C ALA A 399 15.59 4.51 6.08
N THR A 400 14.80 5.40 6.69
CA THR A 400 15.31 6.56 7.45
C THR A 400 14.71 6.69 8.85
N ARG A 401 13.91 5.70 9.29
CA ARG A 401 13.19 5.71 10.57
C ARG A 401 14.08 5.90 11.81
N ASP A 402 15.33 5.45 11.75
CA ASP A 402 16.32 5.57 12.83
C ASP A 402 16.79 7.02 12.99
N LEU A 403 16.58 7.85 11.96
CA LEU A 403 16.74 9.30 12.00
C LEU A 403 15.46 10.04 12.44
N GLY A 404 14.42 9.30 12.85
CA GLY A 404 13.16 9.87 13.36
C GLY A 404 12.19 10.39 12.31
N THR A 405 12.36 10.03 11.03
CA THR A 405 11.47 10.47 9.94
C THR A 405 10.04 9.95 10.13
N GLN A 406 9.07 10.81 9.80
CA GLN A 406 7.64 10.57 10.02
C GLN A 406 6.85 10.57 8.69
N LEU A 407 7.26 11.43 7.75
CA LEU A 407 6.62 11.60 6.44
C LEU A 407 7.62 11.33 5.31
N ALA A 408 7.13 10.82 4.19
CA ALA A 408 7.91 10.68 2.97
C ALA A 408 7.13 11.17 1.76
N PHE A 409 7.82 11.81 0.81
CA PHE A 409 7.25 12.21 -0.48
C PHE A 409 8.08 11.66 -1.64
N MET A 410 7.39 11.04 -2.59
CA MET A 410 7.98 10.53 -3.82
C MET A 410 7.29 11.15 -5.04
N ASN A 411 8.05 11.79 -5.93
CA ASN A 411 7.48 12.36 -7.14
C ASN A 411 7.23 11.28 -8.19
N PRO A 412 6.14 11.37 -8.97
CA PRO A 412 5.79 10.36 -9.96
C PRO A 412 6.81 10.31 -11.10
N GLY A 413 7.54 11.40 -11.36
CA GLY A 413 8.57 11.44 -12.38
C GLY A 413 9.84 10.65 -12.07
N GLY A 414 10.09 10.37 -10.78
CA GLY A 414 11.18 9.53 -10.30
C GLY A 414 10.94 8.04 -10.50
N LEU A 415 9.69 7.62 -10.75
CA LEU A 415 9.29 6.23 -10.99
C LEU A 415 9.29 5.94 -12.49
N ARG A 416 10.08 4.97 -12.94
CA ARG A 416 10.35 4.79 -14.38
C ARG A 416 9.73 3.55 -14.99
N ALA A 417 9.46 2.54 -14.17
CA ALA A 417 8.79 1.31 -14.56
C ALA A 417 7.82 0.85 -13.46
N ASP A 418 6.87 0.01 -13.84
CA ASP A 418 6.05 -0.75 -12.89
C ASP A 418 6.84 -1.99 -12.44
N ILE A 419 6.43 -2.59 -11.32
CA ILE A 419 6.92 -3.91 -10.90
C ILE A 419 5.78 -4.90 -11.10
N ALA A 420 5.92 -5.79 -12.08
CA ALA A 420 4.96 -6.86 -12.33
C ALA A 420 5.29 -8.07 -11.45
N VAL A 421 4.27 -8.78 -10.97
CA VAL A 421 4.47 -10.01 -10.23
C VAL A 421 4.95 -11.11 -11.19
N ALA A 422 6.16 -11.62 -10.97
CA ALA A 422 6.67 -12.79 -11.67
C ALA A 422 5.90 -14.06 -11.24
N PRO A 423 5.93 -15.16 -12.01
CA PRO A 423 5.26 -16.42 -11.62
C PRO A 423 5.70 -16.99 -10.25
N ASP A 424 6.94 -16.73 -9.83
CA ASP A 424 7.48 -17.09 -8.52
C ASP A 424 7.36 -15.95 -7.49
N GLY A 425 6.80 -14.81 -7.90
CA GLY A 425 6.65 -13.59 -7.11
C GLY A 425 7.96 -12.85 -6.83
N VAL A 426 9.11 -13.35 -7.29
CA VAL A 426 10.42 -12.79 -6.97
C VAL A 426 10.58 -11.44 -7.66
N VAL A 427 11.13 -10.47 -6.93
CA VAL A 427 11.63 -9.23 -7.48
C VAL A 427 13.15 -9.28 -7.44
N THR A 428 13.77 -8.90 -8.56
CA THR A 428 15.21 -8.84 -8.73
C THR A 428 15.76 -7.45 -8.42
N TYR A 429 17.08 -7.37 -8.27
CA TYR A 429 17.75 -6.09 -8.09
C TYR A 429 17.59 -5.21 -9.35
N GLU A 430 17.76 -5.76 -10.55
CA GLU A 430 17.60 -5.00 -11.79
C GLU A 430 16.17 -4.44 -11.95
N GLU A 431 15.13 -5.19 -11.58
CA GLU A 431 13.75 -4.68 -11.58
C GLU A 431 13.58 -3.51 -10.62
N SER A 432 14.15 -3.60 -9.42
CA SER A 432 14.14 -2.50 -8.44
C SER A 432 14.88 -1.27 -8.98
N ALA A 433 16.03 -1.47 -9.63
CA ALA A 433 16.83 -0.42 -10.25
C ALA A 433 16.11 0.23 -11.44
N THR A 434 15.33 -0.55 -12.19
CA THR A 434 14.55 -0.03 -13.32
C THR A 434 13.42 0.89 -12.84
N VAL A 435 12.89 0.68 -11.62
CA VAL A 435 11.90 1.60 -11.02
C VAL A 435 12.53 2.92 -10.63
N GLN A 436 13.67 2.89 -9.91
CA GLN A 436 14.39 4.07 -9.42
C GLN A 436 15.83 4.12 -9.98
N PRO A 437 16.02 4.45 -11.26
CA PRO A 437 17.32 4.33 -11.92
C PRO A 437 18.27 5.51 -11.66
N PHE A 438 17.81 6.55 -10.96
CA PHE A 438 18.57 7.78 -10.76
C PHE A 438 19.52 7.72 -9.57
N ALA A 439 19.40 6.69 -8.72
CA ALA A 439 20.21 6.53 -7.51
C ALA A 439 20.25 7.83 -6.66
N ASN A 440 19.10 8.48 -6.47
CA ASN A 440 19.10 9.72 -5.70
C ASN A 440 19.43 9.42 -4.24
N SER A 441 20.23 10.28 -3.61
CA SER A 441 20.34 10.24 -2.16
C SER A 441 19.02 10.64 -1.48
N LEU A 442 18.75 10.08 -0.30
CA LEU A 442 17.65 10.44 0.57
C LEU A 442 18.08 11.58 1.49
N PHE A 443 17.31 12.66 1.48
CA PHE A 443 17.49 13.81 2.34
C PHE A 443 16.43 13.84 3.42
N THR A 444 16.83 14.19 4.63
CA THR A 444 15.89 14.54 5.71
C THR A 444 15.81 16.05 5.87
N GLN A 445 14.66 16.53 6.29
CA GLN A 445 14.42 17.94 6.62
C GLN A 445 13.25 18.07 7.59
N THR A 446 13.15 19.21 8.27
CA THR A 446 12.00 19.53 9.13
C THR A 446 11.04 20.45 8.40
N LEU A 447 9.76 20.05 8.34
CA LEU A 447 8.66 20.86 7.82
C LEU A 447 7.60 21.09 8.90
N THR A 448 6.98 22.26 8.92
CA THR A 448 5.76 22.50 9.70
C THR A 448 4.52 21.95 8.98
N GLY A 449 3.41 21.76 9.69
CA GLY A 449 2.13 21.34 9.08
C GLY A 449 1.68 22.28 7.96
N ALA A 450 1.89 23.59 8.12
CA ALA A 450 1.62 24.58 7.06
C ALA A 450 2.50 24.36 5.80
N GLN A 451 3.76 23.97 5.99
CA GLN A 451 4.65 23.64 4.89
C GLN A 451 4.27 22.31 4.24
N VAL A 452 3.90 21.29 5.02
CA VAL A 452 3.36 20.03 4.50
C VAL A 452 2.12 20.29 3.64
N LYS A 453 1.21 21.15 4.09
CA LYS A 453 0.06 21.60 3.29
C LYS A 453 0.50 22.26 1.99
N THR A 454 1.45 23.18 2.06
CA THR A 454 1.98 23.87 0.86
C THR A 454 2.63 22.90 -0.13
N VAL A 455 3.34 21.87 0.33
CA VAL A 455 3.89 20.80 -0.51
C VAL A 455 2.77 20.04 -1.24
N LEU A 456 1.70 19.66 -0.51
CA LEU A 456 0.56 18.97 -1.11
C LEU A 456 -0.22 19.86 -2.09
N GLU A 457 -0.32 21.16 -1.84
CA GLU A 457 -0.92 22.14 -2.76
C GLU A 457 -0.10 22.32 -4.05
N GLN A 458 1.23 22.19 -3.98
CA GLN A 458 2.14 22.29 -5.13
C GLN A 458 1.99 21.15 -6.14
N GLN A 459 1.16 20.14 -5.84
CA GLN A 459 0.75 19.13 -6.82
C GLN A 459 -0.04 19.75 -7.98
N TRP A 460 -0.84 20.80 -7.73
CA TRP A 460 -1.56 21.55 -8.76
C TRP A 460 -0.66 22.61 -9.40
N GLN A 461 -0.34 22.43 -10.69
CA GLN A 461 0.61 23.25 -11.45
C GLN A 461 -0.02 23.84 -12.71
N PRO A 462 -1.03 24.73 -12.58
CA PRO A 462 -1.75 25.26 -13.73
C PRO A 462 -0.81 25.94 -14.72
N GLY A 463 -1.05 25.70 -16.02
CA GLY A 463 -0.26 26.29 -17.11
C GLY A 463 1.07 25.58 -17.42
N GLN A 464 1.43 24.53 -16.70
CA GLN A 464 2.55 23.65 -17.05
C GLN A 464 2.13 22.58 -18.07
N SER A 465 3.10 21.97 -18.76
CA SER A 465 2.84 20.82 -19.65
C SER A 465 2.26 19.61 -18.91
N ARG A 466 2.47 19.55 -17.59
CA ARG A 466 1.84 18.62 -16.66
C ARG A 466 1.11 19.42 -15.59
N PRO A 467 -0.22 19.59 -15.70
CA PRO A 467 -0.97 20.49 -14.82
C PRO A 467 -1.15 19.93 -13.40
N PHE A 468 -0.85 18.64 -13.19
CA PHE A 468 -0.91 17.98 -11.91
C PHE A 468 0.23 16.95 -11.79
N LEU A 469 0.89 16.90 -10.64
CA LEU A 469 1.87 15.85 -10.29
C LEU A 469 1.50 15.25 -8.95
N LYS A 470 0.99 14.01 -8.95
CA LYS A 470 0.58 13.34 -7.72
C LYS A 470 1.77 12.74 -6.99
N LEU A 471 2.03 13.22 -5.78
CA LEU A 471 3.04 12.66 -4.90
C LEU A 471 2.59 11.31 -4.36
N GLY A 472 3.49 10.33 -4.39
CA GLY A 472 3.41 9.19 -3.48
C GLY A 472 3.69 9.68 -2.06
N ILE A 473 2.83 9.32 -1.12
CA ILE A 473 2.96 9.66 0.31
C ILE A 473 2.99 8.38 1.13
N ASN A 474 3.57 8.38 2.33
CA ASN A 474 3.63 7.19 3.19
C ASN A 474 2.28 6.85 3.86
N LYS A 475 2.10 5.60 4.31
CA LYS A 475 0.81 5.01 4.74
C LYS A 475 0.14 5.76 5.90
N ALA A 476 0.94 6.41 6.75
CA ALA A 476 0.46 7.16 7.89
C ALA A 476 -0.12 8.53 7.50
N LEU A 477 0.21 9.06 6.32
CA LEU A 477 -0.26 10.35 5.82
C LEU A 477 -1.48 10.15 4.92
N SER A 478 -2.51 10.96 5.14
CA SER A 478 -3.67 11.05 4.25
C SER A 478 -4.22 12.47 4.25
N TYR A 479 -4.97 12.84 3.22
CA TYR A 479 -5.56 14.18 3.16
C TYR A 479 -6.85 14.21 2.34
N THR A 480 -7.72 15.15 2.65
CA THR A 480 -8.87 15.50 1.82
C THR A 480 -8.60 16.79 1.07
N TYR A 481 -9.26 16.97 -0.07
CA TYR A 481 -9.14 18.19 -0.84
C TYR A 481 -10.44 18.51 -1.60
N ASP A 482 -10.60 19.75 -2.03
CA ASP A 482 -11.70 20.21 -2.86
C ASP A 482 -11.17 20.49 -4.29
N PRO A 483 -11.52 19.66 -5.28
CA PRO A 483 -11.12 19.85 -6.67
C PRO A 483 -11.56 21.19 -7.27
N SER A 484 -12.62 21.80 -6.71
CA SER A 484 -13.17 23.07 -7.20
C SER A 484 -12.50 24.33 -6.63
N ALA A 485 -11.60 24.16 -5.65
CA ALA A 485 -10.92 25.27 -5.02
C ALA A 485 -9.93 25.99 -5.96
N ALA A 486 -9.50 27.18 -5.56
CA ALA A 486 -8.41 27.86 -6.24
C ALA A 486 -7.06 27.21 -5.93
N THR A 487 -6.10 27.34 -6.85
CA THR A 487 -4.72 26.87 -6.65
C THR A 487 -4.13 27.42 -5.35
N GLY A 488 -3.57 26.53 -4.52
CA GLY A 488 -3.06 26.87 -3.19
C GLY A 488 -4.13 26.80 -2.09
N SER A 489 -5.33 26.31 -2.39
CA SER A 489 -6.41 26.12 -1.42
C SER A 489 -7.20 24.84 -1.66
N HIS A 490 -6.67 23.86 -2.39
CA HIS A 490 -7.33 22.59 -2.62
C HIS A 490 -7.38 21.72 -1.36
N VAL A 491 -6.28 21.61 -0.62
CA VAL A 491 -6.14 20.72 0.53
C VAL A 491 -6.96 21.24 1.71
N THR A 492 -7.98 20.49 2.09
CA THR A 492 -8.93 20.89 3.13
C THR A 492 -8.53 20.35 4.50
N GLU A 493 -8.08 19.10 4.60
CA GLU A 493 -7.64 18.48 5.86
C GLU A 493 -6.48 17.54 5.61
N ILE A 494 -5.49 17.51 6.52
CA ILE A 494 -4.37 16.58 6.49
C ILE A 494 -4.42 15.76 7.78
N ARG A 495 -4.21 14.45 7.67
CA ARG A 495 -4.16 13.54 8.80
C ARG A 495 -2.88 12.73 8.82
N TYR A 496 -2.27 12.65 10.00
CA TYR A 496 -1.13 11.78 10.29
C TYR A 496 -1.53 10.77 11.38
N ASN A 497 -1.42 9.48 11.09
CA ASN A 497 -1.92 8.39 11.96
C ASN A 497 -3.38 8.60 12.39
N GLY A 498 -4.21 9.15 11.49
CA GLY A 498 -5.62 9.45 11.72
C GLY A 498 -5.92 10.74 12.49
N ALA A 499 -4.91 11.37 13.11
CA ALA A 499 -5.06 12.66 13.80
C ALA A 499 -4.91 13.83 12.81
N VAL A 500 -5.72 14.87 12.98
CA VAL A 500 -5.65 16.09 12.17
C VAL A 500 -4.33 16.80 12.44
N VAL A 501 -3.64 17.22 11.37
CA VAL A 501 -2.40 17.97 11.41
C VAL A 501 -2.69 19.46 11.55
N SER A 502 -2.12 20.10 12.56
CA SER A 502 -2.17 21.55 12.74
C SER A 502 -1.07 22.25 11.95
N ASP A 503 -1.26 23.52 11.60
CA ASP A 503 -0.26 24.32 10.89
C ASP A 503 1.09 24.41 11.64
N THR A 504 1.06 24.31 12.96
CA THR A 504 2.23 24.41 13.84
C THR A 504 2.89 23.08 14.18
N ASP A 505 2.28 21.96 13.79
CA ASP A 505 2.90 20.64 13.98
C ASP A 505 4.22 20.58 13.23
N SER A 506 5.17 19.80 13.71
CA SER A 506 6.49 19.66 13.10
C SER A 506 6.75 18.21 12.75
N PHE A 507 7.23 17.98 11.52
CA PHE A 507 7.52 16.67 10.99
C PHE A 507 8.94 16.60 10.47
N GLN A 508 9.64 15.53 10.84
CA GLN A 508 10.84 15.09 10.15
C GLN A 508 10.38 14.39 8.85
N VAL A 509 10.78 14.91 7.71
CA VAL A 509 10.37 14.48 6.37
C VAL A 509 11.56 13.94 5.61
N VAL A 510 11.39 12.82 4.90
CA VAL A 510 12.37 12.29 3.95
C VAL A 510 11.88 12.48 2.50
N THR A 511 12.78 12.88 1.61
CA THR A 511 12.54 12.91 0.16
C THR A 511 13.80 12.51 -0.59
N ASN A 512 13.69 12.16 -1.86
CA ASN A 512 14.87 12.08 -2.73
C ASN A 512 15.52 13.47 -2.91
N SER A 513 16.81 13.51 -3.26
CA SER A 513 17.60 14.73 -3.43
C SER A 513 17.01 15.71 -4.44
N PHE A 514 16.43 15.20 -5.55
CA PHE A 514 15.75 16.03 -6.55
C PHE A 514 14.58 16.82 -5.96
N LEU A 515 13.71 16.18 -5.18
CA LEU A 515 12.62 16.84 -4.49
C LEU A 515 13.12 17.77 -3.37
N ALA A 516 14.16 17.36 -2.63
CA ALA A 516 14.78 18.19 -1.60
C ALA A 516 15.35 19.50 -2.18
N GLY A 517 15.78 19.49 -3.45
CA GLY A 517 16.19 20.69 -4.19
C GLY A 517 15.04 21.55 -4.74
N GLY A 518 13.78 21.16 -4.53
CA GLY A 518 12.60 21.84 -5.09
C GLY A 518 12.26 21.43 -6.52
N GLY A 519 12.76 20.27 -6.96
CA GLY A 519 12.44 19.68 -8.26
C GLY A 519 10.94 19.50 -8.48
N ASP A 520 10.53 19.37 -9.75
CA ASP A 520 9.12 19.26 -10.17
C ASP A 520 8.23 20.42 -9.64
N ASN A 521 8.80 21.61 -9.41
CA ASN A 521 8.15 22.79 -8.82
C ASN A 521 7.67 22.62 -7.36
N PHE A 522 8.12 21.60 -6.63
CA PHE A 522 7.87 21.45 -5.19
C PHE A 522 8.78 22.35 -4.36
N LYS A 523 8.73 23.65 -4.63
CA LYS A 523 9.66 24.67 -4.09
C LYS A 523 9.66 24.74 -2.57
N GLU A 524 8.56 24.33 -1.91
CA GLU A 524 8.51 24.34 -0.45
C GLU A 524 9.49 23.32 0.16
N LEU A 525 9.73 22.19 -0.52
CA LEU A 525 10.74 21.21 -0.11
C LEU A 525 12.17 21.77 -0.20
N ALA A 526 12.40 22.81 -1.00
CA ALA A 526 13.70 23.50 -1.00
C ALA A 526 13.91 24.34 0.27
N LEU A 527 12.83 24.77 0.94
CA LEU A 527 12.83 25.68 2.08
C LEU A 527 12.78 24.97 3.44
N GLY A 528 12.77 23.64 3.47
CA GLY A 528 12.77 22.89 4.72
C GLY A 528 14.01 23.17 5.58
N ALA A 529 13.81 23.20 6.90
CA ALA A 529 14.86 23.48 7.87
C ALA A 529 15.69 22.22 8.17
N ALA A 530 16.92 22.41 8.66
CA ALA A 530 17.83 21.32 9.05
C ALA A 530 17.91 20.21 7.99
N LYS A 531 18.06 20.62 6.74
CA LYS A 531 18.12 19.71 5.60
C LYS A 531 19.49 19.04 5.58
N THR A 532 19.50 17.72 5.53
CA THR A 532 20.71 16.91 5.65
C THR A 532 20.62 15.69 4.73
N ASP A 533 21.68 15.43 3.98
CA ASP A 533 21.85 14.18 3.23
C ASP A 533 22.01 13.02 4.21
N THR A 534 21.34 11.89 4.00
CA THR A 534 21.47 10.73 4.90
C THR A 534 22.59 9.77 4.51
N GLY A 535 23.23 10.00 3.35
CA GLY A 535 24.15 9.05 2.71
C GLY A 535 23.46 7.80 2.14
N ARG A 536 22.12 7.71 2.21
CA ARG A 536 21.36 6.51 1.78
C ARG A 536 20.79 6.72 0.39
N VAL A 537 21.07 5.78 -0.49
CA VAL A 537 20.52 5.77 -1.86
C VAL A 537 19.10 5.22 -1.87
N ASP A 538 18.22 5.89 -2.62
CA ASP A 538 16.79 5.56 -2.73
C ASP A 538 16.52 4.13 -3.25
N LEU A 539 17.33 3.65 -4.20
CA LEU A 539 17.29 2.28 -4.70
C LEU A 539 17.64 1.24 -3.62
N ASP A 540 18.69 1.46 -2.84
CA ASP A 540 19.07 0.53 -1.76
C ASP A 540 18.05 0.52 -0.64
N ALA A 541 17.53 1.70 -0.28
CA ALA A 541 16.41 1.84 0.64
C ALA A 541 15.22 0.98 0.21
N PHE A 542 14.84 1.05 -1.08
CA PHE A 542 13.70 0.30 -1.60
C PHE A 542 13.95 -1.22 -1.66
N LYS A 543 15.15 -1.66 -2.06
CA LYS A 543 15.51 -3.10 -2.05
C LYS A 543 15.48 -3.69 -0.65
N GLN A 544 16.11 -3.01 0.31
CA GLN A 544 16.13 -3.46 1.70
C GLN A 544 14.73 -3.51 2.28
N TYR A 545 13.88 -2.54 1.90
CA TYR A 545 12.47 -2.55 2.26
C TYR A 545 11.72 -3.75 1.68
N ILE A 546 11.89 -4.07 0.40
CA ILE A 546 11.30 -5.27 -0.23
C ILE A 546 11.75 -6.53 0.51
N GLY A 547 13.05 -6.69 0.76
CA GLY A 547 13.59 -7.86 1.45
C GLY A 547 13.09 -8.01 2.88
N ALA A 548 13.02 -6.91 3.64
CA ALA A 548 12.58 -6.92 5.03
C ALA A 548 11.06 -7.13 5.21
N ASN A 549 10.27 -6.89 4.17
CA ASN A 549 8.81 -6.97 4.21
C ASN A 549 8.25 -7.93 3.14
N SER A 550 9.05 -8.91 2.72
CA SER A 550 8.67 -9.90 1.71
C SER A 550 7.68 -10.94 2.27
N PRO A 551 6.61 -11.29 1.53
CA PRO A 551 6.16 -10.66 0.30
C PRO A 551 5.48 -9.30 0.57
N LEU A 552 5.81 -8.28 -0.24
CA LEU A 552 5.07 -7.03 -0.23
C LEU A 552 3.71 -7.19 -0.91
N THR A 553 2.67 -6.60 -0.33
CA THR A 553 1.32 -6.59 -0.89
C THR A 553 0.88 -5.16 -1.20
N PRO A 554 0.39 -4.87 -2.42
CA PRO A 554 -0.12 -3.55 -2.76
C PRO A 554 -1.30 -3.12 -1.87
N ASP A 555 -1.26 -1.88 -1.37
CA ASP A 555 -2.42 -1.18 -0.80
C ASP A 555 -3.17 -0.47 -1.93
N TYR A 556 -4.35 -0.97 -2.28
CA TYR A 556 -5.18 -0.41 -3.36
C TYR A 556 -6.07 0.75 -2.90
N GLY A 557 -6.06 1.10 -1.61
CA GLY A 557 -6.84 2.22 -1.11
C GLY A 557 -6.14 3.55 -1.33
N SER A 558 -6.89 4.54 -1.81
CA SER A 558 -6.41 5.90 -1.97
C SER A 558 -5.97 6.51 -0.63
N ARG A 559 -4.85 7.23 -0.62
CA ARG A 559 -4.37 8.04 0.51
C ARG A 559 -4.90 9.47 0.44
N SER A 560 -5.67 9.81 -0.58
CA SER A 560 -6.27 11.13 -0.76
C SER A 560 -7.66 11.09 -1.38
N ILE A 561 -8.61 11.85 -0.82
CA ILE A 561 -10.01 11.81 -1.27
C ILE A 561 -10.50 13.24 -1.55
N GLY A 562 -11.02 13.45 -2.76
CA GLY A 562 -11.67 14.70 -3.13
C GLY A 562 -13.08 14.74 -2.56
N VAL A 563 -13.43 15.83 -1.88
CA VAL A 563 -14.74 16.04 -1.25
C VAL A 563 -15.21 17.48 -1.52
N THR A 564 -16.34 17.60 -2.22
CA THR A 564 -17.01 18.89 -2.44
C THR A 564 -18.43 18.81 -1.90
N LEU A 565 -18.79 19.67 -0.93
CA LEU A 565 -20.18 19.84 -0.51
C LEU A 565 -20.91 20.73 -1.53
N THR A 566 -21.80 20.12 -2.31
CA THR A 566 -22.49 20.79 -3.43
C THR A 566 -23.82 21.43 -3.01
N SER A 567 -24.45 20.93 -1.95
CA SER A 567 -25.67 21.51 -1.40
C SER A 567 -25.78 21.26 0.11
N PRO A 568 -25.94 22.32 0.95
CA PRO A 568 -25.75 23.72 0.60
C PRO A 568 -24.27 23.98 0.26
N ALA A 569 -24.00 24.70 -0.83
CA ALA A 569 -22.62 24.96 -1.24
C ALA A 569 -21.87 25.81 -0.20
N THR A 570 -20.66 25.39 0.14
CA THR A 570 -19.72 26.14 0.99
C THR A 570 -18.68 26.88 0.14
N THR A 571 -17.83 27.67 0.79
CA THR A 571 -16.69 28.28 0.10
C THR A 571 -15.70 27.18 -0.30
N PRO A 572 -15.35 27.04 -1.60
CA PRO A 572 -14.42 26.01 -2.03
C PRO A 572 -13.08 26.07 -1.31
N GLY A 573 -12.51 24.90 -1.01
CA GLY A 573 -11.20 24.77 -0.35
C GLY A 573 -11.20 24.99 1.17
N THR A 574 -12.36 25.16 1.79
CA THR A 574 -12.48 25.20 3.25
C THR A 574 -12.76 23.81 3.82
N PRO A 575 -12.25 23.46 5.02
CA PRO A 575 -12.65 22.25 5.72
C PRO A 575 -14.17 22.18 5.83
N ILE A 576 -14.76 21.03 5.51
CA ILE A 576 -16.20 20.86 5.55
C ILE A 576 -16.63 20.56 6.99
N ASP A 577 -17.35 21.53 7.57
CA ASP A 577 -18.11 21.36 8.80
C ASP A 577 -19.59 21.54 8.47
N LEU A 578 -20.40 20.49 8.72
CA LEU A 578 -21.83 20.54 8.45
C LEU A 578 -22.58 21.42 9.46
N GLY A 579 -21.91 21.84 10.53
CA GLY A 579 -22.41 22.74 11.54
C GLY A 579 -23.59 22.15 12.31
N THR A 580 -24.40 23.04 12.86
CA THR A 580 -25.60 22.68 13.63
C THR A 580 -26.82 22.54 12.72
N VAL A 581 -27.41 21.33 12.65
CA VAL A 581 -28.56 21.02 11.79
C VAL A 581 -29.69 20.29 12.51
N ALA A 582 -30.89 20.35 11.93
CA ALA A 582 -32.02 19.56 12.40
C ALA A 582 -31.99 18.14 11.80
N PRO A 583 -32.59 17.14 12.45
CA PRO A 583 -32.91 15.86 11.81
C PRO A 583 -33.63 16.06 10.47
N GLU A 584 -33.46 15.10 9.56
CA GLU A 584 -34.00 15.12 8.19
C GLU A 584 -33.39 16.21 7.27
N THR A 585 -32.38 16.96 7.73
CA THR A 585 -31.58 17.84 6.85
C THR A 585 -30.79 17.00 5.86
N THR A 586 -30.88 17.34 4.57
CA THR A 586 -30.16 16.65 3.49
C THR A 586 -29.03 17.50 2.94
N PHE A 587 -27.88 16.85 2.74
CA PHE A 587 -26.68 17.39 2.09
C PHE A 587 -26.38 16.61 0.82
N SER A 588 -25.79 17.28 -0.18
CA SER A 588 -25.30 16.63 -1.40
C SER A 588 -23.80 16.83 -1.53
N PHE A 589 -23.05 15.76 -1.82
CA PHE A 589 -21.61 15.82 -2.03
C PHE A 589 -21.21 15.21 -3.37
N ALA A 590 -20.15 15.77 -3.95
CA ALA A 590 -19.39 15.14 -5.01
C ALA A 590 -18.06 14.64 -4.44
N LEU A 591 -17.77 13.36 -4.69
CA LEU A 591 -16.56 12.67 -4.24
C LEU A 591 -15.70 12.28 -5.45
N SER A 592 -14.38 12.31 -5.30
CA SER A 592 -13.41 11.88 -6.31
C SER A 592 -12.17 11.23 -5.68
N SER A 593 -11.28 10.67 -6.50
CA SER A 593 -10.09 9.92 -6.07
C SER A 593 -10.42 8.71 -5.21
N LEU A 594 -11.56 8.06 -5.48
CA LEU A 594 -12.02 6.90 -4.71
C LEU A 594 -11.35 5.60 -5.17
N VAL A 595 -10.70 5.60 -6.34
CA VAL A 595 -10.03 4.41 -6.91
C VAL A 595 -8.68 4.77 -7.52
N LEU A 596 -7.78 3.78 -7.55
CA LEU A 596 -6.49 3.88 -8.28
C LEU A 596 -6.65 3.31 -9.69
N SER A 597 -6.13 3.99 -10.71
CA SER A 597 -6.28 3.57 -12.10
C SER A 597 -5.46 2.32 -12.41
N GLY A 598 -6.06 1.38 -13.13
CA GLY A 598 -5.44 0.10 -13.44
C GLY A 598 -5.26 -0.85 -12.26
N ALA A 599 -5.76 -0.51 -11.07
CA ALA A 599 -5.76 -1.42 -9.92
C ALA A 599 -6.76 -2.57 -10.13
N PRO A 600 -6.38 -3.83 -9.84
CA PRO A 600 -7.26 -4.98 -10.00
C PRO A 600 -8.36 -5.07 -8.92
N VAL A 601 -8.19 -4.37 -7.80
CA VAL A 601 -9.16 -4.28 -6.71
C VAL A 601 -9.60 -2.82 -6.60
N GLN A 602 -10.90 -2.58 -6.75
CA GLN A 602 -11.51 -1.25 -6.68
C GLN A 602 -12.86 -1.33 -5.98
N ASP A 603 -13.21 -0.27 -5.26
CA ASP A 603 -14.55 -0.10 -4.71
C ASP A 603 -15.55 0.25 -5.81
N SER A 604 -16.69 -0.46 -5.84
CA SER A 604 -17.80 -0.17 -6.75
C SER A 604 -18.84 0.78 -6.16
N THR A 605 -18.80 0.99 -4.84
CA THR A 605 -19.77 1.79 -4.08
C THR A 605 -19.09 2.50 -2.92
N VAL A 606 -19.61 3.67 -2.55
CA VAL A 606 -19.33 4.34 -1.28
C VAL A 606 -20.49 4.09 -0.31
N SER A 607 -20.16 3.64 0.90
CA SER A 607 -21.09 3.51 2.03
C SER A 607 -21.13 4.82 2.80
N VAL A 608 -22.31 5.43 2.91
CA VAL A 608 -22.53 6.63 3.70
C VAL A 608 -23.02 6.19 5.07
N GLN A 609 -22.27 6.54 6.11
CA GLN A 609 -22.56 6.16 7.48
C GLN A 609 -22.82 7.37 8.37
N PHE A 610 -23.76 7.25 9.29
CA PHE A 610 -24.03 8.20 10.37
C PHE A 610 -23.75 7.49 11.69
N ASP A 611 -22.77 7.97 12.46
CA ASP A 611 -22.27 7.32 13.69
C ASP A 611 -21.94 5.83 13.51
N GLY A 612 -21.37 5.48 12.36
CA GLY A 612 -20.99 4.10 12.01
C GLY A 612 -22.15 3.21 11.52
N VAL A 613 -23.38 3.73 11.45
CA VAL A 613 -24.54 3.03 10.87
C VAL A 613 -24.71 3.46 9.42
N GLU A 614 -24.72 2.51 8.49
CA GLU A 614 -24.99 2.80 7.07
C GLU A 614 -26.40 3.35 6.86
N ILE A 615 -26.49 4.53 6.26
CA ILE A 615 -27.76 5.23 5.96
C ILE A 615 -28.02 5.37 4.47
N ALA A 616 -26.99 5.27 3.62
CA ALA A 616 -27.10 5.28 2.17
C ALA A 616 -25.88 4.63 1.52
N THR A 617 -26.02 4.31 0.23
CA THR A 617 -24.89 3.88 -0.62
C THR A 617 -24.98 4.58 -1.96
N ALA A 618 -23.85 4.94 -2.56
CA ALA A 618 -23.82 5.47 -3.93
C ALA A 618 -22.84 4.69 -4.81
N PRO A 619 -23.17 4.47 -6.10
CA PRO A 619 -22.26 3.84 -7.04
C PRO A 619 -21.06 4.73 -7.34
N ILE A 620 -19.89 4.11 -7.51
CA ILE A 620 -18.66 4.77 -7.96
C ILE A 620 -18.54 4.60 -9.48
N ASN A 621 -18.26 5.69 -10.18
CA ASN A 621 -17.89 5.70 -11.59
C ASN A 621 -16.36 5.57 -11.71
N PRO A 622 -15.82 4.41 -12.14
CA PRO A 622 -14.38 4.14 -12.16
C PRO A 622 -13.67 4.74 -13.38
N ALA A 623 -14.32 5.62 -14.15
CA ALA A 623 -13.71 6.23 -15.33
C ALA A 623 -12.39 6.94 -14.98
N ILE A 624 -11.35 6.64 -15.75
CA ILE A 624 -10.03 7.28 -15.64
C ILE A 624 -10.16 8.75 -16.05
N VAL A 625 -9.54 9.62 -15.27
CA VAL A 625 -9.41 11.05 -15.59
C VAL A 625 -7.96 11.30 -15.98
N ASP A 626 -7.73 11.59 -17.26
CA ASP A 626 -6.38 11.81 -17.78
C ASP A 626 -5.74 13.04 -17.13
N THR A 627 -4.43 12.95 -16.86
CA THR A 627 -3.58 14.01 -16.27
C THR A 627 -3.89 14.40 -14.82
N PHE A 628 -4.88 13.79 -14.19
CA PHE A 628 -5.44 14.18 -12.90
C PHE A 628 -5.73 12.94 -12.04
N ASP A 629 -6.06 13.15 -10.76
CA ASP A 629 -6.31 12.06 -9.81
C ASP A 629 -7.80 11.80 -9.56
N GLU A 630 -8.67 12.72 -9.98
CA GLU A 630 -10.09 12.79 -9.66
C GLU A 630 -10.94 11.68 -10.34
N GLN A 631 -10.38 10.51 -10.60
CA GLN A 631 -11.06 9.30 -11.04
C GLN A 631 -11.78 8.59 -9.89
N GLY A 632 -12.70 7.67 -10.22
CA GLY A 632 -13.54 7.04 -9.19
C GLY A 632 -14.47 8.06 -8.55
N THR A 633 -15.43 8.59 -9.31
CA THR A 633 -16.32 9.66 -8.82
C THR A 633 -17.63 9.11 -8.30
N ALA A 634 -18.21 9.79 -7.30
CA ALA A 634 -19.54 9.47 -6.79
C ALA A 634 -20.30 10.74 -6.38
N THR A 635 -21.61 10.75 -6.57
CA THR A 635 -22.51 11.77 -6.00
C THR A 635 -23.32 11.11 -4.90
N VAL A 636 -23.28 11.68 -3.70
CA VAL A 636 -23.96 11.14 -2.52
C VAL A 636 -24.94 12.16 -1.96
N GLU A 637 -26.12 11.68 -1.57
CA GLU A 637 -27.05 12.43 -0.73
C GLU A 637 -26.99 11.86 0.69
N VAL A 638 -26.87 12.74 1.67
CA VAL A 638 -26.78 12.40 3.08
C VAL A 638 -27.93 13.08 3.81
N THR A 639 -28.90 12.30 4.26
CA THR A 639 -30.00 12.80 5.11
C THR A 639 -29.73 12.42 6.55
N VAL A 640 -29.65 13.42 7.44
CA VAL A 640 -29.51 13.20 8.89
C VAL A 640 -30.72 12.39 9.37
N PRO A 641 -30.54 11.24 10.05
CA PRO A 641 -31.66 10.39 10.45
C PRO A 641 -32.69 11.12 11.31
N LYS A 642 -33.97 10.79 11.13
CA LYS A 642 -35.09 11.47 11.81
C LYS A 642 -35.01 11.41 13.35
N LEU A 643 -34.55 10.30 13.90
CA LEU A 643 -34.48 10.06 15.35
C LEU A 643 -33.07 10.29 15.92
N THR A 644 -32.33 11.23 15.33
CA THR A 644 -30.99 11.60 15.80
C THR A 644 -31.09 12.40 17.08
N ARG A 645 -30.35 11.98 18.12
CA ARG A 645 -30.25 12.71 19.39
C ARG A 645 -29.61 14.08 19.15
N ASN A 646 -29.81 15.05 20.04
CA ASN A 646 -29.04 16.30 19.98
C ASN A 646 -27.61 16.06 20.46
N GLY A 647 -26.63 16.67 19.80
CA GLY A 647 -25.22 16.57 20.16
C GLY A 647 -24.31 16.47 18.95
N ASP A 648 -23.07 16.09 19.19
CA ASP A 648 -22.06 15.91 18.13
C ASP A 648 -22.15 14.49 17.55
N HIS A 649 -22.08 14.42 16.24
CA HIS A 649 -22.19 13.21 15.43
C HIS A 649 -21.18 13.25 14.29
N VAL A 650 -21.04 12.11 13.59
CA VAL A 650 -20.12 11.98 12.46
C VAL A 650 -20.82 11.38 11.25
N VAL A 651 -20.66 12.04 10.10
CA VAL A 651 -20.96 11.47 8.79
C VAL A 651 -19.67 10.90 8.22
N SER A 652 -19.68 9.64 7.78
CA SER A 652 -18.51 9.01 7.15
C SER A 652 -18.82 8.48 5.76
N PHE A 653 -17.89 8.69 4.83
CA PHE A 653 -17.87 8.06 3.52
C PHE A 653 -16.86 6.92 3.58
N VAL A 654 -17.33 5.68 3.54
CA VAL A 654 -16.50 4.47 3.69
C VAL A 654 -16.44 3.72 2.37
N LEU A 655 -15.23 3.36 1.95
CA LEU A 655 -14.95 2.49 0.82
C LEU A 655 -14.79 1.05 1.34
N PRO A 656 -15.81 0.18 1.22
CA PRO A 656 -15.88 -1.09 1.95
C PRO A 656 -14.80 -2.11 1.57
N THR A 657 -14.31 -2.08 0.34
CA THR A 657 -13.30 -3.02 -0.19
C THR A 657 -11.90 -2.63 0.24
N THR A 658 -11.55 -1.35 0.09
CA THR A 658 -10.23 -0.82 0.45
C THR A 658 -10.12 -0.40 1.92
N GLY A 659 -11.25 -0.23 2.61
CA GLY A 659 -11.33 0.21 4.00
C GLY A 659 -10.99 1.68 4.23
N LYS A 660 -10.81 2.49 3.16
CA LYS A 660 -10.52 3.92 3.28
C LYS A 660 -11.80 4.69 3.62
N SER A 661 -11.67 5.76 4.39
CA SER A 661 -12.82 6.57 4.78
C SER A 661 -12.47 8.04 5.01
N VAL A 662 -13.46 8.90 4.78
CA VAL A 662 -13.46 10.31 5.22
C VAL A 662 -14.58 10.50 6.21
N SER A 663 -14.34 11.25 7.29
CA SER A 663 -15.33 11.56 8.32
C SER A 663 -15.49 13.07 8.47
N LEU A 664 -16.72 13.55 8.48
CA LEU A 664 -17.10 14.95 8.61
C LEU A 664 -17.92 15.16 9.89
N PRO A 665 -17.63 16.21 10.68
CA PRO A 665 -18.41 16.52 11.88
C PRO A 665 -19.79 17.10 11.51
N VAL A 666 -20.78 16.79 12.34
CA VAL A 666 -22.10 17.43 12.32
C VAL A 666 -22.67 17.50 13.73
N THR A 667 -23.22 18.65 14.11
CA THR A 667 -23.95 18.79 15.38
C THR A 667 -25.44 18.82 15.09
N THR A 668 -26.24 18.07 15.84
CA THR A 668 -27.70 18.05 15.67
C THR A 668 -28.40 18.81 16.79
N THR A 669 -29.41 19.59 16.44
CA THR A 669 -30.30 20.29 17.40
C THR A 669 -31.74 20.29 16.91
N GLY A 670 -32.70 20.23 17.85
CA GLY A 670 -34.12 20.35 17.55
C GLY A 670 -35.02 19.83 18.67
N GLU A 671 -36.30 20.19 18.63
CA GLU A 671 -37.36 19.52 19.40
C GLU A 671 -37.69 18.21 18.70
N ILE A 672 -37.12 17.10 19.17
CA ILE A 672 -37.48 15.77 18.69
C ILE A 672 -38.82 15.43 19.36
N PRO A 673 -39.96 15.30 18.64
CA PRO A 673 -41.14 14.72 19.25
C PRO A 673 -40.81 13.27 19.57
N PHE A 674 -40.69 12.94 20.85
CA PHE A 674 -40.60 11.56 21.27
C PHE A 674 -41.83 10.81 20.73
N VAL A 675 -41.61 9.64 20.14
CA VAL A 675 -42.68 8.75 19.64
C VAL A 675 -42.64 7.43 20.40
N ALA A 676 -43.70 6.61 20.30
CA ALA A 676 -43.67 5.26 20.84
C ALA A 676 -42.56 4.42 20.17
N PRO A 677 -42.04 3.36 20.82
CA PRO A 677 -41.02 2.51 20.23
C PRO A 677 -41.53 1.77 19.00
N ASP A 678 -40.62 1.23 18.20
CA ASP A 678 -40.99 0.25 17.16
C ASP A 678 -41.50 -1.06 17.79
N ALA A 679 -42.23 -1.86 17.00
CA ALA A 679 -42.67 -3.17 17.45
C ALA A 679 -41.44 -4.09 17.67
N PRO A 680 -41.39 -4.88 18.76
CA PRO A 680 -40.35 -5.88 18.93
C PRO A 680 -40.40 -6.96 17.85
N ALA A 681 -39.32 -7.74 17.74
CA ALA A 681 -39.32 -8.94 16.91
C ALA A 681 -40.38 -9.95 17.37
N ALA A 682 -40.84 -10.81 16.46
CA ALA A 682 -41.81 -11.86 16.80
C ALA A 682 -41.28 -12.72 17.98
N PRO A 683 -42.08 -12.93 19.03
CA PRO A 683 -41.64 -13.73 20.16
C PRO A 683 -41.54 -15.21 19.75
N THR A 684 -40.73 -15.98 20.46
CA THR A 684 -40.67 -17.45 20.35
C THR A 684 -41.46 -18.06 21.50
N LEU A 685 -42.36 -19.00 21.19
CA LEU A 685 -43.08 -19.81 22.18
C LEU A 685 -42.46 -21.20 22.32
N ALA A 686 -42.32 -21.65 23.56
CA ALA A 686 -41.95 -23.01 23.91
C ALA A 686 -42.94 -23.59 24.94
N ALA A 687 -43.30 -24.87 24.80
CA ALA A 687 -44.11 -25.57 25.80
C ALA A 687 -43.32 -25.76 27.10
N ASP A 688 -43.97 -25.52 28.24
CA ASP A 688 -43.41 -25.72 29.58
C ASP A 688 -44.33 -26.68 30.36
N GLY A 689 -44.29 -27.95 29.99
CA GLY A 689 -45.22 -28.98 30.48
C GLY A 689 -46.57 -28.99 29.73
N PHE A 690 -47.59 -29.61 30.34
CA PHE A 690 -48.87 -29.90 29.69
C PHE A 690 -49.87 -28.73 29.69
N SER A 691 -49.64 -27.72 30.53
CA SER A 691 -50.58 -26.62 30.75
C SER A 691 -49.87 -25.28 30.91
N ALA A 692 -48.68 -25.11 30.33
CA ALA A 692 -47.98 -23.84 30.32
C ALA A 692 -47.11 -23.67 29.06
N VAL A 693 -46.86 -22.42 28.69
CA VAL A 693 -45.93 -22.02 27.62
C VAL A 693 -45.11 -20.83 28.08
N THR A 694 -43.89 -20.69 27.58
CA THR A 694 -43.02 -19.53 27.81
C THR A 694 -42.79 -18.77 26.52
N ALA A 695 -43.02 -17.46 26.54
CA ALA A 695 -42.74 -16.52 25.45
C ALA A 695 -41.42 -15.78 25.70
N SER A 696 -40.55 -15.68 24.70
CA SER A 696 -39.29 -14.91 24.79
C SER A 696 -39.07 -14.04 23.54
N TRP A 697 -38.51 -12.84 23.68
CA TRP A 697 -38.35 -11.86 22.58
C TRP A 697 -37.05 -11.05 22.68
N ALA A 698 -36.74 -10.29 21.63
CA ALA A 698 -35.68 -9.28 21.63
C ALA A 698 -36.29 -7.85 21.73
N PRO A 699 -35.62 -6.89 22.38
CA PRO A 699 -36.03 -5.48 22.38
C PRO A 699 -36.16 -4.88 20.97
N PRO A 700 -36.94 -3.78 20.78
CA PRO A 700 -37.00 -3.09 19.51
C PRO A 700 -35.65 -2.42 19.17
N ALA A 701 -35.33 -2.31 17.88
CA ALA A 701 -34.12 -1.64 17.41
C ALA A 701 -34.13 -0.13 17.66
N VAL A 702 -35.31 0.47 17.76
CA VAL A 702 -35.53 1.92 17.94
C VAL A 702 -36.52 2.14 19.09
N ASP A 703 -36.09 2.90 20.10
CA ASP A 703 -36.86 3.18 21.32
C ASP A 703 -37.77 4.42 21.20
N GLY A 704 -37.82 5.07 20.04
CA GLY A 704 -38.65 6.27 19.80
C GLY A 704 -38.13 7.53 20.51
N GLY A 705 -36.90 7.51 21.01
CA GLY A 705 -36.22 8.66 21.64
C GLY A 705 -36.34 8.72 23.16
N THR A 706 -37.06 7.80 23.80
CA THR A 706 -37.02 7.60 25.26
C THR A 706 -36.84 6.12 25.59
N PRO A 707 -36.11 5.75 26.66
CA PRO A 707 -35.87 4.34 26.97
C PRO A 707 -37.15 3.52 27.08
N VAL A 708 -37.11 2.28 26.60
CA VAL A 708 -38.16 1.30 26.86
C VAL A 708 -38.28 1.12 28.37
N THR A 709 -39.51 1.17 28.86
CA THR A 709 -39.90 1.06 30.27
C THR A 709 -40.60 -0.26 30.59
N GLY A 710 -41.11 -0.96 29.58
CA GLY A 710 -41.71 -2.28 29.75
C GLY A 710 -42.22 -2.89 28.44
N TYR A 711 -42.78 -4.09 28.55
CA TYR A 711 -43.38 -4.84 27.46
C TYR A 711 -44.78 -5.33 27.83
N GLU A 712 -45.67 -5.45 26.84
CA GLU A 712 -46.97 -6.12 26.95
C GLU A 712 -46.99 -7.32 26.01
N VAL A 713 -47.13 -8.53 26.56
CA VAL A 713 -47.21 -9.80 25.83
C VAL A 713 -48.64 -10.29 25.86
N THR A 714 -49.23 -10.60 24.72
CA THR A 714 -50.57 -11.19 24.62
C THR A 714 -50.46 -12.61 24.08
N LEU A 715 -51.04 -13.57 24.82
CA LEU A 715 -51.16 -14.97 24.43
C LEU A 715 -52.54 -15.21 23.80
N TYR A 716 -52.58 -15.93 22.69
CA TYR A 716 -53.77 -16.31 21.95
C TYR A 716 -53.93 -17.84 21.97
N ALA A 717 -55.14 -18.34 22.18
CA ALA A 717 -55.54 -19.74 22.03
C ALA A 717 -56.50 -19.86 20.86
N ASP A 718 -56.20 -20.71 19.88
CA ASP A 718 -57.00 -20.89 18.64
C ASP A 718 -57.35 -19.54 17.96
N GLY A 719 -56.39 -18.59 17.99
CA GLY A 719 -56.56 -17.25 17.42
C GLY A 719 -57.40 -16.28 18.26
N THR A 720 -57.85 -16.66 19.46
CA THR A 720 -58.58 -15.79 20.40
C THR A 720 -57.69 -15.42 21.58
N LYS A 721 -57.70 -14.15 22.02
CA LYS A 721 -56.91 -13.72 23.18
C LYS A 721 -57.25 -14.57 24.41
N ALA A 722 -56.25 -15.26 24.93
CA ALA A 722 -56.35 -16.18 26.06
C ALA A 722 -55.83 -15.55 27.36
N ASP A 723 -54.68 -14.89 27.30
CA ASP A 723 -54.06 -14.23 28.46
C ASP A 723 -53.15 -13.06 28.02
N SER A 724 -52.67 -12.25 28.95
CA SER A 724 -51.65 -11.24 28.69
C SER A 724 -50.84 -10.90 29.94
N ALA A 725 -49.57 -10.54 29.76
CA ALA A 725 -48.67 -10.15 30.84
C ALA A 725 -47.96 -8.84 30.50
N SER A 726 -47.68 -8.03 31.51
CA SER A 726 -46.81 -6.86 31.40
C SER A 726 -45.57 -7.04 32.25
N VAL A 727 -44.41 -6.72 31.69
CA VAL A 727 -43.12 -6.88 32.36
C VAL A 727 -42.27 -5.62 32.23
N ASP A 728 -41.28 -5.45 33.09
CA ASP A 728 -40.36 -4.32 33.03
C ASP A 728 -39.41 -4.41 31.82
N ALA A 729 -38.67 -3.33 31.55
CA ALA A 729 -37.77 -3.23 30.40
C ALA A 729 -36.59 -4.22 30.44
N ALA A 730 -36.23 -4.75 31.61
CA ALA A 730 -35.13 -5.71 31.75
C ALA A 730 -35.57 -7.16 31.46
N THR A 731 -36.89 -7.40 31.47
CA THR A 731 -37.46 -8.73 31.31
C THR A 731 -37.86 -8.98 29.85
N THR A 732 -37.25 -9.98 29.22
CA THR A 732 -37.50 -10.37 27.82
C THR A 732 -38.07 -11.80 27.68
N SER A 733 -38.66 -12.32 28.76
CA SER A 733 -39.33 -13.62 28.78
C SER A 733 -40.45 -13.65 29.81
N VAL A 734 -41.56 -14.35 29.51
CA VAL A 734 -42.69 -14.54 30.43
C VAL A 734 -43.38 -15.89 30.21
N GLY A 735 -43.72 -16.56 31.31
CA GLY A 735 -44.46 -17.82 31.32
C GLY A 735 -45.96 -17.62 31.54
N PHE A 736 -46.78 -18.41 30.84
CA PHE A 736 -48.24 -18.48 30.98
C PHE A 736 -48.61 -19.90 31.40
N ALA A 737 -49.37 -20.07 32.48
CA ALA A 737 -49.75 -21.36 33.05
C ALA A 737 -51.27 -21.53 33.17
N GLY A 738 -51.75 -22.75 33.47
CA GLY A 738 -53.18 -23.06 33.55
C GLY A 738 -53.86 -23.19 32.18
N LEU A 739 -53.08 -23.46 31.15
CA LEU A 739 -53.53 -23.56 29.76
C LEU A 739 -54.30 -24.86 29.50
N LYS A 740 -55.21 -24.82 28.52
CA LYS A 740 -55.92 -26.02 28.06
C LYS A 740 -54.92 -26.92 27.34
N THR A 741 -55.04 -28.21 27.56
CA THR A 741 -54.30 -29.24 26.81
C THR A 741 -54.92 -29.42 25.43
N ASP A 742 -54.13 -29.82 24.44
CA ASP A 742 -54.57 -30.02 23.05
C ASP A 742 -55.19 -28.74 22.44
N THR A 743 -54.49 -27.62 22.62
CA THR A 743 -54.93 -26.30 22.14
C THR A 743 -53.73 -25.56 21.54
N ASP A 744 -53.93 -24.90 20.41
CA ASP A 744 -52.89 -24.15 19.71
C ASP A 744 -52.72 -22.77 20.32
N TYR A 745 -51.48 -22.43 20.68
CA TYR A 745 -51.12 -21.15 21.26
C TYR A 745 -50.15 -20.35 20.38
N THR A 746 -50.38 -19.03 20.30
CA THR A 746 -49.45 -18.04 19.70
C THR A 746 -49.34 -16.81 20.61
N ALA A 747 -48.28 -16.01 20.47
CA ALA A 747 -48.08 -14.79 21.24
C ALA A 747 -47.67 -13.59 20.37
N THR A 748 -48.04 -12.38 20.79
CA THR A 748 -47.51 -11.10 20.26
C THR A 748 -46.96 -10.27 21.41
N VAL A 749 -46.04 -9.34 21.12
CA VAL A 749 -45.45 -8.43 22.12
C VAL A 749 -45.46 -6.98 21.61
N LYS A 750 -45.66 -6.03 22.54
CA LYS A 750 -45.48 -4.58 22.36
C LYS A 750 -44.38 -4.06 23.29
N ALA A 751 -43.62 -3.07 22.85
CA ALA A 751 -42.71 -2.29 23.71
C ALA A 751 -43.37 -0.98 24.16
N ILE A 752 -43.03 -0.49 25.35
CA ILE A 752 -43.62 0.69 25.98
C ILE A 752 -42.51 1.65 26.40
N ASN A 753 -42.58 2.92 26.02
CA ASN A 753 -41.71 3.98 26.55
C ASN A 753 -42.55 5.11 27.20
N ALA A 754 -41.91 6.24 27.53
CA ALA A 754 -42.59 7.37 28.17
C ALA A 754 -43.69 8.02 27.30
N VAL A 755 -43.70 7.76 25.99
CA VAL A 755 -44.68 8.29 25.03
C VAL A 755 -45.87 7.36 24.85
N GLY A 756 -45.62 6.05 24.81
CA GLY A 756 -46.68 5.06 24.67
C GLY A 756 -46.20 3.70 24.18
N SER A 757 -47.14 2.87 23.74
CA SER A 757 -46.91 1.51 23.27
C SER A 757 -46.69 1.44 21.76
N SER A 758 -45.81 0.55 21.33
CA SER A 758 -45.61 0.19 19.93
C SER A 758 -46.85 -0.49 19.32
N ALA A 759 -46.81 -0.70 18.00
CA ALA A 759 -47.67 -1.69 17.35
C ALA A 759 -47.35 -3.12 17.86
N GLU A 760 -48.26 -4.07 17.64
CA GLU A 760 -48.01 -5.49 17.93
C GLU A 760 -46.93 -6.06 17.00
N SER A 761 -46.04 -6.87 17.57
CA SER A 761 -45.15 -7.72 16.77
C SER A 761 -45.95 -8.66 15.85
N GLN A 762 -45.27 -9.28 14.89
CA GLN A 762 -45.83 -10.49 14.27
C GLN A 762 -46.03 -11.58 15.33
N ALA A 763 -46.98 -12.48 15.08
CA ALA A 763 -47.26 -13.61 15.96
C ALA A 763 -46.07 -14.60 16.01
N SER A 764 -45.90 -15.25 17.15
CA SER A 764 -44.93 -16.33 17.34
C SER A 764 -45.20 -17.55 16.45
N ASN A 765 -44.31 -18.54 16.54
CA ASN A 765 -44.64 -19.92 16.18
C ASN A 765 -45.86 -20.43 16.97
N VAL A 766 -46.60 -21.37 16.38
CA VAL A 766 -47.70 -22.09 17.03
C VAL A 766 -47.14 -23.21 17.89
N ILE A 767 -47.66 -23.38 19.12
CA ILE A 767 -47.39 -24.52 19.99
C ILE A 767 -48.72 -25.15 20.42
N THR A 768 -48.88 -26.45 20.20
CA THR A 768 -49.98 -27.25 20.74
C THR A 768 -49.58 -27.83 22.09
N THR A 769 -50.33 -27.55 23.14
CA THR A 769 -50.06 -28.11 24.49
C THR A 769 -50.30 -29.62 24.52
N PRO A 770 -49.37 -30.44 25.05
CA PRO A 770 -49.53 -31.89 25.01
C PRO A 770 -50.67 -32.42 25.90
N LEU A 771 -51.22 -33.58 25.54
CA LEU A 771 -52.21 -34.28 26.34
C LEU A 771 -51.58 -34.98 27.58
N PRO A 772 -52.23 -34.93 28.76
CA PRO A 772 -51.72 -35.59 29.96
C PRO A 772 -51.91 -37.11 29.90
N LYS A 773 -51.06 -37.86 30.63
CA LYS A 773 -51.17 -39.32 30.78
C LYS A 773 -52.56 -39.72 31.28
N PRO A 774 -53.27 -40.65 30.61
CA PRO A 774 -54.55 -41.16 31.12
C PRO A 774 -54.37 -41.86 32.48
N THR A 775 -55.30 -41.62 33.40
CA THR A 775 -55.25 -42.14 34.78
C THR A 775 -56.03 -43.44 34.96
N THR A 776 -56.95 -43.74 34.05
CA THR A 776 -57.74 -44.97 34.01
C THR A 776 -57.20 -45.92 32.95
N GLU A 777 -57.07 -47.18 33.31
CA GLU A 777 -56.77 -48.25 32.35
C GLU A 777 -58.02 -48.58 31.54
N PRO A 778 -57.92 -48.79 30.22
CA PRO A 778 -59.07 -49.15 29.40
C PRO A 778 -59.55 -50.57 29.74
N ALA A 779 -60.78 -50.87 29.33
CA ALA A 779 -61.27 -52.24 29.41
C ALA A 779 -60.40 -53.15 28.54
N LEU A 780 -60.05 -54.33 29.07
CA LEU A 780 -59.30 -55.32 28.31
C LEU A 780 -60.11 -55.75 27.08
N PRO A 781 -59.47 -55.92 25.91
CA PRO A 781 -60.14 -56.26 24.67
C PRO A 781 -60.88 -57.60 24.77
N SER A 782 -62.09 -57.67 24.20
CA SER A 782 -62.84 -58.92 23.99
C SER A 782 -62.49 -59.54 22.64
N ALA A 783 -62.82 -60.82 22.45
CA ALA A 783 -62.57 -61.51 21.17
C ALA A 783 -63.26 -60.81 19.97
N GLU A 784 -64.39 -60.13 20.21
CA GLU A 784 -65.13 -59.37 19.19
C GLU A 784 -64.49 -58.02 18.84
N SER A 785 -63.69 -57.46 19.75
CA SER A 785 -62.99 -56.17 19.54
C SER A 785 -61.64 -56.30 18.83
N LEU A 786 -61.13 -57.51 18.66
CA LEU A 786 -59.90 -57.76 17.91
C LEU A 786 -60.21 -57.89 16.41
N PRO A 787 -59.37 -57.30 15.54
CA PRO A 787 -59.50 -57.52 14.10
C PRO A 787 -59.33 -58.99 13.73
N ALA A 788 -59.94 -59.43 12.63
CA ALA A 788 -59.93 -60.83 12.20
C ALA A 788 -58.52 -61.34 11.81
N THR A 789 -57.63 -60.43 11.41
CA THR A 789 -56.22 -60.69 11.07
C THR A 789 -55.33 -59.66 11.79
N GLU A 790 -54.04 -59.93 11.88
CA GLU A 790 -53.06 -58.93 12.33
C GLU A 790 -53.10 -57.68 11.44
N THR A 791 -52.88 -56.50 12.02
CA THR A 791 -53.01 -55.21 11.32
C THR A 791 -51.65 -54.59 11.06
N ASP A 792 -51.40 -53.94 9.92
CA ASP A 792 -50.12 -53.22 9.73
C ASP A 792 -50.09 -51.82 10.38
N ALA A 793 -51.00 -51.54 11.33
CA ALA A 793 -51.18 -50.21 11.95
C ALA A 793 -50.05 -49.79 12.90
N PHE A 794 -49.25 -50.75 13.39
CA PHE A 794 -48.01 -50.52 14.11
C PHE A 794 -47.06 -51.67 13.81
N SER A 795 -45.79 -51.54 14.14
CA SER A 795 -44.78 -52.59 13.99
C SER A 795 -44.11 -52.87 15.32
N LEU A 796 -43.60 -54.09 15.48
CA LEU A 796 -42.74 -54.49 16.59
C LEU A 796 -41.34 -54.74 16.04
N SER A 797 -40.30 -54.32 16.76
CA SER A 797 -38.92 -54.60 16.38
C SER A 797 -38.68 -56.12 16.21
N THR A 798 -38.17 -56.56 15.06
CA THR A 798 -37.96 -57.99 14.73
C THR A 798 -36.62 -58.51 15.28
N GLY A 799 -36.69 -59.33 16.33
CA GLY A 799 -35.55 -60.02 16.94
C GLY A 799 -35.97 -60.69 18.25
N SER A 800 -35.47 -61.89 18.51
CA SER A 800 -35.76 -62.67 19.72
C SER A 800 -35.40 -61.88 21.00
N ALA A 801 -36.38 -61.29 21.67
CA ALA A 801 -36.20 -60.62 22.96
C ALA A 801 -36.32 -61.67 24.08
N THR A 802 -35.42 -61.73 25.06
CA THR A 802 -35.62 -62.64 26.22
C THR A 802 -36.58 -62.03 27.26
N ASN A 803 -37.24 -62.85 28.10
CA ASN A 803 -38.23 -62.40 29.10
C ASN A 803 -37.65 -61.26 29.95
N GLY A 804 -38.26 -60.07 29.87
CA GLY A 804 -37.77 -58.87 30.56
C GLY A 804 -36.99 -57.86 29.71
N GLN A 805 -36.78 -58.08 28.40
CA GLN A 805 -36.30 -57.04 27.48
C GLN A 805 -37.45 -56.23 26.86
N ALA A 806 -37.18 -54.95 26.59
CA ALA A 806 -38.12 -54.04 25.95
C ALA A 806 -38.24 -54.33 24.44
N VAL A 807 -39.47 -54.31 23.95
CA VAL A 807 -39.82 -54.33 22.52
C VAL A 807 -40.23 -52.92 22.12
N THR A 808 -39.70 -52.44 21.00
CA THR A 808 -40.11 -51.14 20.45
C THR A 808 -41.38 -51.33 19.62
N VAL A 809 -42.38 -50.53 19.95
CA VAL A 809 -43.57 -50.31 19.13
C VAL A 809 -43.34 -49.05 18.30
N SER A 810 -43.54 -49.13 16.99
CA SER A 810 -43.36 -48.00 16.07
C SER A 810 -44.52 -47.89 15.07
N GLY A 811 -44.70 -46.69 14.51
CA GLY A 811 -45.75 -46.40 13.51
C GLY A 811 -47.01 -45.78 14.09
N LEU A 812 -46.92 -45.18 15.28
CA LEU A 812 -48.02 -44.53 15.97
C LEU A 812 -47.95 -42.99 15.82
N THR A 813 -49.02 -42.29 16.19
CA THR A 813 -49.05 -40.81 16.15
C THR A 813 -48.16 -40.24 17.25
N PRO A 814 -47.16 -39.38 16.92
CA PRO A 814 -46.31 -38.74 17.93
C PRO A 814 -47.11 -37.96 18.98
N GLY A 815 -46.72 -38.07 20.26
CA GLY A 815 -47.36 -37.37 21.37
C GLY A 815 -48.62 -38.02 21.93
N ASP A 816 -49.24 -38.98 21.21
CA ASP A 816 -50.43 -39.70 21.67
C ASP A 816 -50.10 -40.77 22.71
N TRP A 817 -51.08 -41.05 23.59
CA TRP A 817 -51.00 -42.10 24.60
C TRP A 817 -51.69 -43.38 24.15
N TYR A 818 -51.00 -44.50 24.34
CA TYR A 818 -51.46 -45.83 23.97
C TYR A 818 -51.37 -46.80 25.15
N TYR A 819 -52.36 -47.67 25.28
CA TYR A 819 -52.38 -48.71 26.30
C TYR A 819 -52.02 -50.05 25.69
N VAL A 820 -51.07 -50.75 26.31
CA VAL A 820 -50.59 -52.04 25.81
C VAL A 820 -51.02 -53.18 26.74
N SER A 821 -51.56 -54.25 26.16
CA SER A 821 -51.97 -55.45 26.89
C SER A 821 -51.69 -56.74 26.10
N ILE A 822 -51.69 -57.88 26.79
CA ILE A 822 -51.67 -59.21 26.19
C ILE A 822 -53.07 -59.80 26.27
N PHE A 823 -53.59 -60.38 25.18
CA PHE A 823 -54.98 -60.87 25.12
C PHE A 823 -55.15 -62.31 25.62
N SER A 824 -54.26 -63.24 25.23
CA SER A 824 -54.49 -64.69 25.38
C SER A 824 -54.50 -65.17 26.84
N ASP A 825 -53.70 -64.52 27.68
CA ASP A 825 -53.83 -64.49 29.13
C ASP A 825 -53.73 -63.01 29.53
N PRO A 826 -54.81 -62.37 30.03
CA PRO A 826 -54.85 -60.92 30.13
C PRO A 826 -53.77 -60.32 31.03
N VAL A 827 -52.71 -59.79 30.44
CA VAL A 827 -51.64 -59.05 31.13
C VAL A 827 -51.69 -57.59 30.73
N ARG A 828 -51.69 -56.69 31.71
CA ARG A 828 -51.68 -55.24 31.52
C ARG A 828 -50.24 -54.73 31.55
N LEU A 829 -49.76 -54.15 30.46
CA LEU A 829 -48.39 -53.62 30.34
C LEU A 829 -48.32 -52.11 30.59
N GLY A 830 -49.45 -51.41 30.44
CA GLY A 830 -49.62 -50.02 30.88
C GLY A 830 -49.73 -49.00 29.75
N TRP A 831 -49.77 -47.72 30.15
CA TRP A 831 -49.82 -46.56 29.27
C TRP A 831 -48.41 -46.13 28.83
N PHE A 832 -48.21 -45.94 27.54
CA PHE A 832 -46.99 -45.44 26.92
C PHE A 832 -47.33 -44.27 25.98
N GLN A 833 -46.51 -43.24 25.98
CA GLN A 833 -46.64 -42.11 25.06
C GLN A 833 -45.69 -42.33 23.89
N ALA A 834 -46.17 -42.13 22.67
CA ALA A 834 -45.31 -42.14 21.50
C ALA A 834 -44.41 -40.89 21.49
N ASP A 835 -43.11 -41.08 21.30
CA ASP A 835 -42.14 -40.00 21.14
C ASP A 835 -42.34 -39.25 19.79
N GLU A 836 -41.48 -38.26 19.51
CA GLU A 836 -41.52 -37.48 18.26
C GLU A 836 -41.40 -38.36 16.99
N SER A 837 -40.84 -39.57 17.10
CA SER A 837 -40.73 -40.54 16.00
C SER A 837 -41.95 -41.46 15.86
N GLY A 838 -42.96 -41.31 16.72
CA GLY A 838 -44.14 -42.17 16.73
C GLY A 838 -43.87 -43.55 17.34
N SER A 839 -42.93 -43.63 18.29
CA SER A 839 -42.49 -44.91 18.88
C SER A 839 -42.48 -44.89 20.42
N PHE A 840 -42.55 -46.06 21.04
CA PHE A 840 -42.26 -46.23 22.47
C PHE A 840 -41.71 -47.64 22.76
N SER A 841 -41.05 -47.80 23.90
CA SER A 841 -40.53 -49.09 24.37
C SER A 841 -41.42 -49.70 25.46
N VAL A 842 -41.86 -50.95 25.27
CA VAL A 842 -42.66 -51.70 26.25
C VAL A 842 -41.94 -52.98 26.66
N THR A 843 -41.86 -53.25 27.96
CA THR A 843 -41.29 -54.50 28.47
C THR A 843 -42.37 -55.56 28.62
N ILE A 844 -42.24 -56.67 27.90
CA ILE A 844 -43.16 -57.81 28.01
C ILE A 844 -42.70 -58.67 29.18
N SER A 845 -43.49 -58.72 30.25
CA SER A 845 -43.17 -59.44 31.48
C SER A 845 -44.43 -60.09 32.07
N ASN A 846 -44.25 -61.14 32.89
CA ASN A 846 -45.35 -61.90 33.52
C ASN A 846 -46.33 -62.59 32.53
N VAL A 847 -45.86 -62.91 31.31
CA VAL A 847 -46.65 -63.63 30.30
C VAL A 847 -46.27 -65.12 30.34
N PRO A 848 -47.21 -66.07 30.45
CA PRO A 848 -46.91 -67.50 30.44
C PRO A 848 -46.29 -67.99 29.13
N THR A 849 -45.57 -69.11 29.16
CA THR A 849 -45.07 -69.77 27.93
C THR A 849 -46.23 -70.16 27.00
N GLY A 850 -46.16 -69.77 25.73
CA GLY A 850 -47.20 -70.02 24.72
C GLY A 850 -47.28 -68.96 23.64
N THR A 851 -48.26 -69.09 22.74
CA THR A 851 -48.56 -68.09 21.69
C THR A 851 -49.60 -67.08 22.20
N HIS A 852 -49.27 -65.80 22.12
CA HIS A 852 -50.06 -64.69 22.66
C HIS A 852 -50.29 -63.60 21.62
N ARG A 853 -51.24 -62.71 21.89
CA ARG A 853 -51.50 -61.52 21.06
C ARG A 853 -51.25 -60.26 21.90
N LEU A 854 -50.28 -59.44 21.48
CA LEU A 854 -50.03 -58.11 22.05
C LEU A 854 -50.96 -57.11 21.37
N VAL A 855 -51.79 -56.44 22.14
CA VAL A 855 -52.83 -55.52 21.68
C VAL A 855 -52.47 -54.10 22.07
N ILE A 856 -52.66 -53.17 21.14
CA ILE A 856 -52.53 -51.73 21.38
C ILE A 856 -53.91 -51.10 21.31
N GLN A 857 -54.27 -50.36 22.35
CA GLN A 857 -55.46 -49.52 22.39
C GLN A 857 -55.04 -48.04 22.39
N ASP A 858 -55.83 -47.18 21.75
CA ASP A 858 -55.68 -45.73 21.88
C ASP A 858 -56.14 -45.23 23.25
N ARG A 859 -56.04 -43.90 23.45
CA ARG A 859 -56.48 -43.20 24.66
C ARG A 859 -57.92 -43.52 25.08
N ASP A 860 -58.81 -43.74 24.11
CA ASP A 860 -60.24 -43.99 24.35
C ASP A 860 -60.56 -45.49 24.55
N GLY A 861 -59.55 -46.35 24.47
CA GLY A 861 -59.68 -47.80 24.63
C GLY A 861 -60.05 -48.52 23.33
N THR A 862 -60.04 -47.84 22.18
CA THR A 862 -60.26 -48.45 20.87
C THR A 862 -59.05 -49.29 20.49
N VAL A 863 -59.27 -50.53 20.07
CA VAL A 863 -58.18 -51.41 19.60
C VAL A 863 -57.64 -50.89 18.28
N ILE A 864 -56.37 -50.45 18.28
CA ILE A 864 -55.61 -50.06 17.09
C ILE A 864 -55.19 -51.31 16.30
N GLY A 865 -54.85 -52.39 17.02
CA GLY A 865 -54.50 -53.66 16.39
C GLY A 865 -53.83 -54.63 17.36
N TYR A 866 -53.40 -55.78 16.83
CA TYR A 866 -52.58 -56.72 17.57
C TYR A 866 -51.46 -57.33 16.73
N ARG A 867 -50.44 -57.87 17.42
CA ARG A 867 -49.39 -58.74 16.86
C ARG A 867 -49.30 -60.06 17.61
N THR A 868 -49.02 -61.14 16.88
CA THR A 868 -48.74 -62.43 17.50
C THR A 868 -47.30 -62.49 18.00
N ILE A 869 -47.15 -62.86 19.26
CA ILE A 869 -45.86 -63.12 19.91
C ILE A 869 -45.85 -64.54 20.46
N VAL A 870 -44.69 -65.17 20.48
CA VAL A 870 -44.49 -66.49 21.10
C VAL A 870 -43.53 -66.33 22.26
N VAL A 871 -43.93 -66.78 23.44
CA VAL A 871 -43.09 -66.84 24.65
C VAL A 871 -42.65 -68.28 24.83
N ALA A 872 -41.35 -68.56 24.68
CA ALA A 872 -40.74 -69.86 24.82
C ALA A 872 -40.49 -70.25 26.29
N ALA A 873 -40.19 -71.53 26.53
CA ALA A 873 -40.01 -72.08 27.90
C ALA A 873 -38.76 -71.54 28.61
N ASP A 874 -37.76 -71.08 27.85
CA ASP A 874 -36.57 -70.38 28.35
C ASP A 874 -36.81 -68.88 28.60
N GLY A 875 -38.05 -68.41 28.38
CA GLY A 875 -38.44 -67.01 28.52
C GLY A 875 -38.32 -66.21 27.22
N THR A 876 -37.81 -66.76 26.13
CA THR A 876 -37.60 -65.99 24.89
C THR A 876 -38.93 -65.60 24.22
N VAL A 877 -39.13 -64.31 23.97
CA VAL A 877 -40.23 -63.70 23.22
C VAL A 877 -39.82 -63.44 21.76
N SER A 878 -40.49 -64.10 20.82
CA SER A 878 -40.30 -63.88 19.38
C SER A 878 -41.59 -63.38 18.74
N VAL A 879 -41.50 -62.34 17.92
CA VAL A 879 -42.61 -61.88 17.07
C VAL A 879 -42.79 -62.88 15.92
N VAL A 880 -44.04 -63.29 15.65
CA VAL A 880 -44.36 -64.18 14.54
C VAL A 880 -44.67 -63.33 13.33
N ASP A 881 -43.85 -63.39 12.28
CA ASP A 881 -44.21 -62.80 10.99
C ASP A 881 -45.43 -63.54 10.40
N PRO A 882 -46.45 -62.83 9.88
CA PRO A 882 -47.65 -63.46 9.34
C PRO A 882 -47.28 -64.36 8.15
N ALA A 883 -47.46 -65.67 8.31
CA ALA A 883 -47.23 -66.66 7.26
C ALA A 883 -48.27 -66.50 6.14
N GLY A 884 -47.91 -65.75 5.09
CA GLY A 884 -48.85 -65.43 4.01
C GLY A 884 -48.28 -64.71 2.78
N SER A 885 -47.00 -64.88 2.43
CA SER A 885 -46.50 -64.64 1.06
C SER A 885 -45.14 -65.33 0.79
N ALA A 886 -45.20 -66.62 0.46
CA ALA A 886 -44.10 -67.27 -0.25
C ALA A 886 -44.27 -67.06 -1.77
N GLY A 887 -43.25 -66.51 -2.44
CA GLY A 887 -42.97 -66.83 -3.85
C GLY A 887 -43.04 -65.69 -4.88
N ALA A 888 -42.01 -64.84 -4.93
CA ALA A 888 -41.32 -64.51 -6.19
C ALA A 888 -39.89 -64.07 -5.86
N SER A 889 -38.92 -64.94 -6.20
CA SER A 889 -37.49 -64.66 -6.08
C SER A 889 -37.02 -63.64 -7.13
N PRO A 890 -35.84 -63.04 -6.90
CA PRO A 890 -35.42 -61.77 -7.48
C PRO A 890 -34.67 -61.93 -8.80
N THR A 891 -34.84 -60.95 -9.69
CA THR A 891 -33.84 -60.57 -10.70
C THR A 891 -33.42 -59.15 -10.33
N GLY A 892 -32.25 -58.93 -9.72
CA GLY A 892 -30.99 -58.76 -10.43
C GLY A 892 -31.08 -57.51 -11.31
N LEU A 893 -30.53 -56.36 -10.91
CA LEU A 893 -29.12 -56.05 -11.08
C LEU A 893 -28.61 -55.00 -10.08
N ALA A 894 -27.34 -55.18 -9.72
CA ALA A 894 -26.53 -54.37 -8.82
C ALA A 894 -25.88 -53.14 -9.51
N ALA A 895 -25.14 -52.38 -8.67
CA ALA A 895 -24.16 -51.33 -8.94
C ALA A 895 -24.75 -49.90 -8.98
N THR A 896 -24.29 -48.90 -8.21
CA THR A 896 -22.98 -48.61 -7.55
C THR A 896 -23.24 -47.81 -6.24
N GLY A 897 -22.53 -48.02 -5.12
CA GLY A 897 -21.29 -47.30 -4.71
C GLY A 897 -21.51 -45.77 -4.63
N MET A 898 -21.32 -45.01 -3.55
CA MET A 898 -20.36 -45.04 -2.44
C MET A 898 -20.88 -44.19 -1.26
N ASP A 899 -20.26 -44.36 -0.08
CA ASP A 899 -20.08 -43.34 0.98
C ASP A 899 -19.67 -41.97 0.37
N ALA A 900 -19.93 -40.78 0.93
CA ALA A 900 -19.81 -40.32 2.30
C ALA A 900 -20.38 -38.89 2.43
N THR A 901 -20.42 -38.39 3.67
CA THR A 901 -20.37 -36.97 4.11
C THR A 901 -21.65 -36.09 4.08
N LEU A 902 -22.10 -35.74 5.30
CA LEU A 902 -22.77 -34.50 5.72
C LEU A 902 -21.97 -33.22 5.32
N PRO A 903 -22.45 -31.96 5.51
CA PRO A 903 -23.79 -31.46 5.89
C PRO A 903 -24.29 -30.24 5.06
N LEU A 904 -25.48 -29.74 5.43
CA LEU A 904 -25.95 -28.33 5.40
C LEU A 904 -26.63 -27.72 4.15
N LEU A 905 -27.72 -27.02 4.48
CA LEU A 905 -28.38 -25.85 3.85
C LEU A 905 -29.38 -26.08 2.71
N GLY A 906 -30.57 -25.48 2.90
CA GLY A 906 -31.44 -25.12 1.78
C GLY A 906 -32.93 -25.12 2.10
N ALA A 907 -33.41 -24.06 2.74
CA ALA A 907 -34.82 -23.73 2.87
C ALA A 907 -35.55 -23.61 1.52
N GLY A 908 -36.87 -23.82 1.50
CA GLY A 908 -37.68 -23.54 0.31
C GLY A 908 -39.16 -23.89 0.44
N LEU A 909 -39.92 -22.94 0.98
CA LEU A 909 -41.37 -22.75 0.96
C LEU A 909 -42.20 -23.55 -0.06
N LEU A 910 -43.39 -24.01 0.38
CA LEU A 910 -44.63 -23.95 -0.41
C LEU A 910 -45.85 -24.19 0.48
N LEU A 911 -46.75 -23.19 0.55
CA LEU A 911 -48.19 -23.20 0.86
C LEU A 911 -48.53 -21.73 1.23
N ALA A 912 -49.61 -21.08 0.81
CA ALA A 912 -50.87 -21.51 0.26
C ALA A 912 -51.53 -20.32 -0.47
N ALA A 913 -52.55 -20.59 -1.29
CA ALA A 913 -53.85 -19.91 -1.19
C ALA A 913 -54.80 -20.49 -2.25
N GLY A 914 -55.85 -21.15 -1.77
CA GLY A 914 -57.07 -21.39 -2.54
C GLY A 914 -58.12 -20.35 -2.17
N ALA A 915 -58.87 -19.86 -3.17
CA ALA A 915 -60.17 -19.26 -2.95
C ALA A 915 -61.09 -19.52 -4.16
N LEU A 916 -62.31 -19.93 -3.83
CA LEU A 916 -63.47 -20.25 -4.67
C LEU A 916 -63.87 -19.10 -5.63
N LEU A 917 -64.36 -19.42 -6.84
CA LEU A 917 -65.79 -19.40 -7.19
C LEU A 917 -66.04 -19.72 -8.68
N THR A 918 -67.12 -20.44 -8.92
CA THR A 918 -67.70 -20.91 -10.19
C THR A 918 -68.07 -19.84 -11.22
N LEU A 919 -67.78 -20.06 -12.52
CA LEU A 919 -68.76 -19.98 -13.62
C LEU A 919 -68.19 -20.44 -14.99
N ARG A 920 -68.98 -21.28 -15.68
CA ARG A 920 -68.79 -21.82 -17.04
C ARG A 920 -68.63 -20.72 -18.11
N ARG A 921 -67.75 -20.93 -19.10
CA ARG A 921 -68.11 -21.10 -20.55
C ARG A 921 -66.89 -21.41 -21.44
N ARG A 922 -67.22 -21.97 -22.60
CA ARG A 922 -66.42 -22.78 -23.53
C ARG A 922 -65.57 -22.00 -24.55
N ARG A 923 -64.56 -22.73 -25.08
CA ARG A 923 -64.04 -22.81 -26.47
C ARG A 923 -62.95 -21.82 -26.92
N ALA A 924 -61.80 -22.42 -27.29
CA ALA A 924 -61.10 -22.42 -28.61
C ALA A 924 -60.87 -21.05 -29.28
N ALA A 925 -59.72 -20.68 -29.86
CA ALA A 925 -58.55 -21.37 -30.41
C ALA A 925 -57.42 -20.34 -30.64
N ARG A 926 -56.20 -20.83 -31.01
CA ARG A 926 -55.20 -20.28 -31.98
C ARG A 926 -55.08 -18.74 -32.13
N SER A 927 -53.91 -18.09 -32.14
CA SER A 927 -52.66 -18.46 -32.81
C SER A 927 -51.48 -17.58 -32.35
N THR A 928 -50.26 -18.12 -32.45
CA THR A 928 -49.01 -17.49 -32.89
C THR A 928 -48.86 -15.96 -32.86
N SER A 929 -47.93 -15.47 -32.06
CA SER A 929 -46.69 -14.79 -32.51
C SER A 929 -45.74 -14.66 -31.33
#